data_AF-C6PT28-F1
#
_entry.id   AF-C6PT28-F1
#
_cell.length_a   1.000
_cell.length_b   1.000
_cell.length_c   1.000
_cell.angle_alpha   90.00
_cell.angle_beta   90.00
_cell.angle_gamma   90.00
#
_symmetry.space_group_name_H-M   'P 1'
#
loop_
_entity.id
_entity.type
_entity.pdbx_description
1 polymer ?
#
loop_
_entity_poly.entity_id
_entity_poly.type
_entity_poly.pdbx_seq_one_letter_code
_entity_poly.pdbx_strand_id
1 'polypeptide(L)'
;MLNKQVKIYSVDTKAFYTQEENEINEQLREVKTNLKIVQEYLKYIYLCKLDNIKVEIDAEEHLIKAKRLKYLKYMIGALSLEQIDELKQLEEYFRAVRKVIAKDTPRANRNKEKDEQEGKVYYRLKNSEFSASSNKNQLYKELSSKKNVLKKQLEELIYKNKESNTIRELNESALIEHNIISIFESALTRTLGIETGSLSMDMLVVRIYYYDIMNSLICNGFTYNGDKYIFFTASAGQIRQKKLLLMKQCIYEKFEKTFLCGLTREDINRMGGINTNKFLSYLALNSSGTDEIITSIENIFEDEIEVSEEEQVKSTQEIKGFNIDRCIVIPDFKTEVSGVVDYISKKEVNKNFKIEERNSEGKLQKKTETRKILELQDNIVRQKMDIEIEHSDGCGWVLNTVSKVNHMIRLPWIKGLMASNNYLAWCKEFNEGNYKIKDVDGKEWDLKADNIEYVFTESQWKLNKFYQNEYKEDGTIKVYGWDKYKKAFKENNCKANICNIEPLMKKDYRKAKFSYQIWQSLVDITDEEIKKFTEPAKEYLELIYTDKDTMLKELKADESNKNKSYFQKVLSIYPELLKDPHCKTELSSKISSKKKQYKSGKFEMNAYNTFVIPDLFAWMQYVFYDKEKFNKMLENNEIGLLKDGEVSCKLFKEQTGELILERFPHLYQEHGIRTNIINELTGKWFKTNAVYTSCYDLISKLLQFDCDGDHLLIINEPERLLPIVKRNMGYGLSYKDYKNNWNMKKI
;
A
#
# COMPACT_ATOMS: atom_id res chain seq x y z
N MET A 1 -9.68 -11.36 9.50
CA MET A 1 -9.21 -10.91 8.17
C MET A 1 -8.41 -11.95 7.39
N LEU A 2 -7.46 -12.72 7.96
CA LEU A 2 -6.68 -13.70 7.17
C LEU A 2 -7.51 -14.88 6.60
N ASN A 3 -8.70 -15.15 7.13
CA ASN A 3 -9.53 -16.27 6.71
C ASN A 3 -10.46 -15.97 5.50
N LYS A 4 -10.56 -14.70 5.07
CA LYS A 4 -11.39 -14.27 3.93
C LYS A 4 -10.51 -13.96 2.71
N GLN A 5 -10.08 -15.01 2.03
CA GLN A 5 -9.23 -14.91 0.84
C GLN A 5 -9.80 -15.74 -0.29
N VAL A 6 -9.66 -15.27 -1.52
CA VAL A 6 -9.91 -16.06 -2.74
C VAL A 6 -8.60 -16.28 -3.47
N LYS A 7 -8.51 -17.39 -4.21
CA LYS A 7 -7.32 -17.75 -4.97
C LYS A 7 -7.54 -17.42 -6.44
N ILE A 8 -6.52 -16.84 -7.08
CA ILE A 8 -6.50 -16.58 -8.52
C ILE A 8 -5.10 -16.88 -9.06
N TYR A 9 -4.99 -17.05 -10.38
CA TYR A 9 -3.67 -17.18 -10.99
C TYR A 9 -2.97 -15.82 -11.16
N SER A 10 -1.68 -15.82 -10.83
CA SER A 10 -0.74 -14.79 -11.23
C SER A 10 0.31 -15.39 -12.15
N VAL A 11 0.18 -15.11 -13.45
CA VAL A 11 1.11 -15.57 -14.50
C VAL A 11 1.98 -14.41 -14.98
N ASP A 12 2.95 -14.69 -15.84
CA ASP A 12 3.78 -13.65 -16.45
C ASP A 12 3.58 -13.57 -17.97
N THR A 13 4.08 -12.50 -18.61
CA THR A 13 3.91 -12.27 -20.05
C THR A 13 4.36 -13.44 -20.96
N LYS A 14 5.23 -14.34 -20.51
CA LYS A 14 5.64 -15.52 -21.31
C LYS A 14 4.54 -16.57 -21.40
N ALA A 15 3.57 -16.55 -20.48
CA ALA A 15 2.39 -17.42 -20.55
C ALA A 15 1.55 -17.15 -21.80
N PHE A 16 1.78 -16.03 -22.50
CA PHE A 16 1.04 -15.60 -23.69
C PHE A 16 1.90 -15.61 -24.96
N TYR A 17 3.03 -16.32 -24.96
CA TYR A 17 3.76 -16.54 -26.21
C TYR A 17 2.89 -17.33 -27.18
N THR A 18 2.90 -16.91 -28.45
CA THR A 18 2.34 -17.71 -29.54
C THR A 18 3.13 -19.00 -29.70
N GLN A 19 2.62 -19.96 -30.48
CA GLN A 19 3.32 -21.22 -30.73
C GLN A 19 4.75 -20.99 -31.26
N GLU A 20 4.91 -20.18 -32.31
CA GLU A 20 6.21 -19.84 -32.89
C GLU A 20 7.14 -19.11 -31.89
N GLU A 21 6.61 -18.18 -31.10
CA GLU A 21 7.39 -17.49 -30.06
C GLU A 21 7.84 -18.47 -28.97
N ASN A 22 7.00 -19.44 -28.60
CA ASN A 22 7.32 -20.48 -27.63
C ASN A 22 8.42 -21.39 -28.14
N GLU A 23 8.37 -21.84 -29.39
CA GLU A 23 9.40 -22.67 -30.02
C GLU A 23 10.79 -21.98 -29.96
N ILE A 24 10.87 -20.71 -30.36
CA ILE A 24 12.12 -19.93 -30.27
C ILE A 24 12.56 -19.78 -28.80
N ASN A 25 11.61 -19.51 -27.89
CA ASN A 25 11.90 -19.39 -26.47
C ASN A 25 12.41 -20.70 -25.85
N GLU A 26 11.92 -21.86 -26.28
CA GLU A 26 12.42 -23.17 -25.86
C GLU A 26 13.86 -23.39 -26.31
N GLN A 27 14.16 -23.14 -27.58
CA GLN A 27 15.53 -23.15 -28.09
C GLN A 27 16.43 -22.20 -27.30
N LEU A 28 15.94 -20.99 -26.99
CA LEU A 28 16.67 -20.01 -26.20
C LEU A 28 16.92 -20.49 -24.76
N ARG A 29 15.96 -21.19 -24.14
CA ARG A 29 16.13 -21.81 -22.80
C ARG A 29 17.16 -22.92 -22.83
N GLU A 30 17.18 -23.74 -23.88
CA GLU A 30 18.18 -24.78 -24.07
C GLU A 30 19.58 -24.16 -24.19
N VAL A 31 19.76 -23.20 -25.09
CA VAL A 31 21.05 -22.51 -25.28
C VAL A 31 21.51 -21.81 -24.01
N LYS A 32 20.63 -21.13 -23.27
CA LYS A 32 20.97 -20.52 -21.97
C LYS A 32 21.41 -21.56 -20.93
N THR A 33 20.78 -22.73 -20.93
CA THR A 33 21.17 -23.83 -20.05
C THR A 33 22.57 -24.31 -20.41
N ASN A 34 22.82 -24.59 -21.69
CA ASN A 34 24.12 -25.02 -22.20
C ASN A 34 25.21 -23.99 -21.87
N LEU A 35 24.92 -22.71 -22.08
CA LEU A 35 25.85 -21.62 -21.77
C LEU A 35 26.19 -21.54 -20.27
N LYS A 36 25.22 -21.78 -19.39
CA LYS A 36 25.46 -21.84 -17.94
C LYS A 36 26.37 -23.01 -17.57
N ILE A 37 26.15 -24.18 -18.16
CA ILE A 37 26.98 -25.38 -17.93
C ILE A 37 28.42 -25.09 -18.38
N VAL A 38 28.60 -24.58 -19.61
CA VAL A 38 29.92 -24.23 -20.16
C VAL A 38 30.61 -23.18 -19.27
N GLN A 39 29.89 -22.17 -18.79
CA GLN A 39 30.46 -21.18 -17.86
C GLN A 39 30.96 -21.81 -16.56
N GLU A 40 30.20 -22.71 -15.94
CA GLU A 40 30.63 -23.38 -14.71
C GLU A 40 31.85 -24.28 -14.95
N TYR A 41 31.92 -24.97 -16.10
CA TYR A 41 33.07 -25.78 -16.49
C TYR A 41 34.33 -24.94 -16.76
N LEU A 42 34.20 -23.81 -17.47
CA LEU A 42 35.30 -22.89 -17.70
C LEU A 42 35.83 -22.30 -16.38
N LYS A 43 34.96 -22.03 -15.41
CA LYS A 43 35.39 -21.59 -14.06
C LYS A 43 36.25 -22.64 -13.40
N TYR A 44 35.88 -23.91 -13.50
CA TYR A 44 36.66 -25.02 -12.98
C TYR A 44 38.05 -25.08 -13.62
N ILE A 45 38.14 -25.10 -14.96
CA ILE A 45 39.43 -25.12 -15.68
C ILE A 45 40.34 -23.95 -15.23
N TYR A 46 39.79 -22.73 -15.19
CA TYR A 46 40.54 -21.55 -14.79
C TYR A 46 41.05 -21.64 -13.34
N LEU A 47 40.21 -22.09 -12.40
CA LEU A 47 40.60 -22.23 -10.99
C LEU A 47 41.64 -23.33 -10.77
N CYS A 48 41.59 -24.41 -11.54
CA CYS A 48 42.54 -25.52 -11.46
C CYS A 48 43.88 -25.23 -12.15
N LYS A 49 44.08 -24.07 -12.78
CA LYS A 49 45.31 -23.69 -13.51
C LYS A 49 45.78 -24.79 -14.49
N LEU A 50 44.83 -25.45 -15.15
CA LEU A 50 45.12 -26.44 -16.18
C LEU A 50 45.53 -25.70 -17.46
N ASP A 51 46.83 -25.44 -17.63
CA ASP A 51 47.37 -24.85 -18.85
C ASP A 51 47.25 -25.86 -20.01
N ASN A 52 46.67 -25.41 -21.14
CA ASN A 52 46.61 -26.10 -22.43
C ASN A 52 45.64 -27.28 -22.63
N ILE A 53 44.41 -27.23 -22.08
CA ILE A 53 43.32 -28.03 -22.67
C ILE A 53 42.54 -27.14 -23.65
N LYS A 54 42.81 -27.32 -24.95
CA LYS A 54 41.84 -26.97 -25.99
C LYS A 54 40.55 -27.70 -25.66
N VAL A 55 39.47 -26.97 -25.38
CA VAL A 55 38.12 -27.55 -25.27
C VAL A 55 37.68 -27.91 -26.70
N GLU A 56 38.30 -28.95 -27.24
CA GLU A 56 37.92 -29.63 -28.46
C GLU A 56 37.68 -31.08 -28.00
N ILE A 57 36.41 -31.52 -28.11
CA ILE A 57 35.93 -32.92 -28.07
C ILE A 57 35.33 -33.48 -26.76
N ASP A 58 35.72 -33.11 -25.54
CA ASP A 58 35.07 -33.70 -24.32
C ASP A 58 33.86 -32.89 -23.78
N ALA A 59 33.71 -31.65 -24.23
CA ALA A 59 32.57 -30.80 -23.86
C ALA A 59 31.25 -31.31 -24.46
N GLU A 60 31.27 -32.03 -25.58
CA GLU A 60 30.08 -32.61 -26.19
C GLU A 60 29.58 -33.80 -25.37
N GLU A 61 30.48 -34.68 -24.92
CA GLU A 61 30.15 -35.82 -24.05
C GLU A 61 29.65 -35.35 -22.67
N HIS A 62 30.27 -34.32 -22.10
CA HIS A 62 29.79 -33.70 -20.85
C HIS A 62 28.50 -32.89 -21.02
N LEU A 63 28.30 -32.21 -22.16
CA LEU A 63 27.04 -31.55 -22.50
C LEU A 63 25.93 -32.57 -22.71
N ILE A 64 26.23 -33.72 -23.34
CA ILE A 64 25.34 -34.87 -23.50
C ILE A 64 25.00 -35.45 -22.12
N LYS A 65 25.98 -35.72 -21.25
CA LYS A 65 25.76 -36.21 -19.86
C LYS A 65 24.95 -35.21 -19.04
N ALA A 66 25.20 -33.90 -19.15
CA ALA A 66 24.46 -32.85 -18.45
C ALA A 66 23.03 -32.62 -19.01
N LYS A 67 22.84 -32.73 -20.33
CA LYS A 67 21.52 -32.75 -20.97
C LYS A 67 20.74 -34.00 -20.54
N ARG A 68 21.39 -35.17 -20.49
CA ARG A 68 20.83 -36.42 -19.92
C ARG A 68 20.42 -36.21 -18.47
N LEU A 69 21.28 -35.66 -17.61
CA LEU A 69 20.98 -35.30 -16.21
C LEU A 69 19.71 -34.46 -16.07
N LYS A 70 19.54 -33.45 -16.93
CA LYS A 70 18.38 -32.57 -16.90
C LYS A 70 17.11 -33.26 -17.42
N TYR A 71 17.23 -34.08 -18.47
CA TYR A 71 16.12 -34.85 -19.06
C TYR A 71 15.65 -35.99 -18.13
N LEU A 72 16.59 -36.69 -17.48
CA LEU A 72 16.36 -37.78 -16.53
C LEU A 72 15.76 -37.28 -15.19
N LYS A 73 16.11 -36.07 -14.75
CA LYS A 73 15.52 -35.44 -13.56
C LYS A 73 14.04 -35.06 -13.72
N TYR A 74 13.54 -34.95 -14.96
CA TYR A 74 12.11 -34.81 -15.25
C TYR A 74 11.38 -36.16 -15.32
N MET A 75 12.12 -37.28 -15.39
CA MET A 75 11.61 -38.65 -15.60
C MET A 75 11.73 -39.53 -14.34
N ILE A 76 11.76 -38.95 -13.13
CA ILE A 76 12.15 -39.63 -11.86
C ILE A 76 11.33 -40.90 -11.52
N GLY A 77 10.23 -41.21 -12.22
CA GLY A 77 9.50 -42.48 -12.09
C GLY A 77 9.95 -43.66 -12.99
N ALA A 78 10.91 -43.47 -13.91
CA ALA A 78 11.18 -44.45 -14.99
C ALA A 78 12.65 -44.91 -15.12
N LEU A 79 13.48 -44.74 -14.09
CA LEU A 79 14.94 -44.96 -14.18
C LEU A 79 15.41 -46.22 -13.45
N SER A 80 16.44 -46.87 -14.01
CA SER A 80 17.14 -47.98 -13.34
C SER A 80 18.06 -47.46 -12.22
N LEU A 81 18.36 -48.33 -11.25
CA LEU A 81 19.22 -48.00 -10.10
C LEU A 81 20.62 -47.50 -10.51
N GLU A 82 21.20 -48.07 -11.56
CA GLU A 82 22.49 -47.64 -12.12
C GLU A 82 22.45 -46.19 -12.63
N GLN A 83 21.37 -45.81 -13.30
CA GLN A 83 21.20 -44.44 -13.82
C GLN A 83 21.05 -43.42 -12.68
N ILE A 84 20.42 -43.82 -11.57
CA ILE A 84 20.29 -42.99 -10.36
C ILE A 84 21.65 -42.78 -9.68
N ASP A 85 22.53 -43.78 -9.72
CA ASP A 85 23.84 -43.71 -9.07
C ASP A 85 24.83 -42.82 -9.85
N GLU A 86 24.86 -42.93 -11.18
CA GLU A 86 25.59 -41.99 -12.04
C GLU A 86 25.12 -40.53 -11.83
N LEU A 87 23.81 -40.33 -11.68
CA LEU A 87 23.21 -39.02 -11.39
C LEU A 87 23.72 -38.43 -10.06
N LYS A 88 23.81 -39.25 -9.01
CA LYS A 88 24.30 -38.82 -7.68
C LYS A 88 25.78 -38.45 -7.72
N GLN A 89 26.61 -39.25 -8.40
CA GLN A 89 28.04 -38.99 -8.52
C GLN A 89 28.32 -37.66 -9.24
N LEU A 90 27.58 -37.38 -10.32
CA LEU A 90 27.68 -36.10 -11.03
C LEU A 90 27.15 -34.90 -10.22
N GLU A 91 26.05 -35.06 -9.48
CA GLU A 91 25.56 -34.00 -8.58
C GLU A 91 26.54 -33.69 -7.45
N GLU A 92 27.16 -34.72 -6.86
CA GLU A 92 28.21 -34.55 -5.85
C GLU A 92 29.43 -33.84 -6.41
N TYR A 93 29.87 -34.21 -7.62
CA TYR A 93 30.97 -33.55 -8.31
C TYR A 93 30.70 -32.04 -8.49
N PHE A 94 29.54 -31.64 -9.02
CA PHE A 94 29.19 -30.23 -9.17
C PHE A 94 28.95 -29.52 -7.83
N ARG A 95 28.49 -30.23 -6.78
CA ARG A 95 28.39 -29.69 -5.42
C ARG A 95 29.76 -29.38 -4.83
N ALA A 96 30.73 -30.28 -5.01
CA ALA A 96 32.11 -30.09 -4.57
C ALA A 96 32.71 -28.84 -5.24
N VAL A 97 32.52 -28.69 -6.56
CA VAL A 97 32.94 -27.50 -7.32
C VAL A 97 32.32 -26.21 -6.74
N ARG A 98 31.03 -26.20 -6.41
CA ARG A 98 30.38 -25.02 -5.80
C ARG A 98 30.88 -24.68 -4.39
N LYS A 99 31.28 -25.68 -3.59
CA LYS A 99 31.87 -25.44 -2.25
C LYS A 99 33.24 -24.77 -2.35
N VAL A 100 33.99 -25.04 -3.42
CA VAL A 100 35.31 -24.42 -3.69
C VAL A 100 35.18 -22.98 -4.19
N ILE A 101 34.06 -22.63 -4.86
CA ILE A 101 33.82 -21.31 -5.47
C ILE A 101 33.14 -20.35 -4.46
N ALA A 102 33.93 -19.55 -3.72
CA ALA A 102 33.41 -18.38 -3.00
C ALA A 102 33.41 -17.14 -3.91
N LYS A 103 32.27 -16.43 -3.99
CA LYS A 103 32.08 -15.29 -4.91
C LYS A 103 32.85 -14.04 -4.48
N ASP A 104 33.23 -13.26 -5.49
CA ASP A 104 34.00 -12.01 -5.50
C ASP A 104 33.26 -10.77 -4.92
N THR A 105 32.37 -10.96 -3.95
CA THR A 105 31.74 -9.83 -3.24
C THR A 105 31.81 -10.04 -1.73
N PRO A 106 32.19 -9.03 -0.94
CA PRO A 106 32.32 -9.15 0.50
C PRO A 106 30.94 -9.27 1.15
N ARG A 107 30.35 -10.47 1.14
CA ARG A 107 29.48 -10.88 2.24
C ARG A 107 30.38 -11.56 3.24
N ALA A 108 30.60 -10.90 4.38
CA ALA A 108 31.33 -11.45 5.51
C ALA A 108 30.87 -12.89 5.75
N ASN A 109 31.73 -13.86 5.39
CA ASN A 109 31.48 -15.25 5.66
C ASN A 109 31.50 -15.38 7.19
N ARG A 110 30.33 -15.53 7.82
CA ARG A 110 30.18 -15.47 9.29
C ARG A 110 31.01 -16.52 10.03
N ASN A 111 31.52 -17.53 9.32
CA ASN A 111 32.29 -18.65 9.86
C ASN A 111 33.76 -18.64 9.41
N LYS A 112 34.28 -17.54 8.87
CA LYS A 112 35.64 -17.47 8.30
C LYS A 112 36.73 -17.98 9.27
N GLU A 113 36.65 -17.61 10.55
CA GLU A 113 37.59 -18.08 11.57
C GLU A 113 37.49 -19.60 11.83
N LYS A 114 36.28 -20.16 11.79
CA LYS A 114 36.06 -21.60 11.97
C LYS A 114 36.57 -22.40 10.76
N ASP A 115 36.34 -21.90 9.55
CA ASP A 115 36.79 -22.55 8.32
C ASP A 115 38.32 -22.45 8.13
N GLU A 116 38.96 -21.38 8.63
CA GLU A 116 40.43 -21.23 8.69
C GLU A 116 41.06 -22.18 9.73
N GLN A 117 40.43 -22.37 10.90
CA GLN A 117 40.86 -23.36 11.89
C GLN A 117 40.74 -24.81 11.39
N GLU A 118 39.77 -25.11 10.51
CA GLU A 118 39.60 -26.42 9.88
C GLU A 118 40.48 -26.62 8.63
N GLY A 119 41.37 -25.68 8.28
CA GLY A 119 42.32 -25.81 7.17
C GLY A 119 41.67 -25.76 5.77
N LYS A 120 40.48 -25.18 5.62
CA LYS A 120 39.78 -25.12 4.32
C LYS A 120 40.41 -24.04 3.43
N VAL A 121 40.91 -24.44 2.27
CA VAL A 121 41.49 -23.54 1.25
C VAL A 121 40.39 -23.04 0.31
N TYR A 122 40.24 -21.71 0.19
CA TYR A 122 39.29 -21.07 -0.74
C TYR A 122 40.05 -20.44 -1.92
N TYR A 123 39.60 -20.73 -3.14
CA TYR A 123 40.18 -20.13 -4.35
C TYR A 123 39.44 -18.85 -4.73
N ARG A 124 40.19 -17.77 -4.97
CA ARG A 124 39.63 -16.45 -5.32
C ARG A 124 39.50 -16.32 -6.84
N LEU A 125 38.26 -16.28 -7.33
CA LEU A 125 37.97 -16.13 -8.75
C LEU A 125 38.04 -14.65 -9.16
N LYS A 126 39.10 -14.24 -9.86
CA LYS A 126 39.23 -12.88 -10.38
C LYS A 126 38.33 -12.71 -11.61
N ASN A 127 37.17 -12.06 -11.44
CA ASN A 127 36.15 -11.98 -12.50
C ASN A 127 36.65 -11.37 -13.82
N SER A 128 37.53 -10.37 -13.80
CA SER A 128 38.06 -9.73 -15.01
C SER A 128 38.93 -10.67 -15.84
N GLU A 129 39.83 -11.41 -15.19
CA GLU A 129 40.72 -12.39 -15.83
C GLU A 129 39.94 -13.62 -16.33
N PHE A 130 38.98 -14.12 -15.54
CA PHE A 130 38.10 -15.21 -15.97
C PHE A 130 37.22 -14.82 -17.16
N SER A 131 36.70 -13.58 -17.19
CA SER A 131 35.91 -13.08 -18.32
C SER A 131 36.74 -13.00 -19.60
N ALA A 132 38.01 -12.60 -19.50
CA ALA A 132 38.95 -12.60 -20.63
C ALA A 132 39.29 -14.01 -21.13
N SER A 133 39.44 -14.99 -20.22
CA SER A 133 39.71 -16.39 -20.56
C SER A 133 38.50 -17.11 -21.18
N SER A 134 37.32 -16.98 -20.58
CA SER A 134 36.08 -17.58 -21.08
C SER A 134 35.67 -17.04 -22.46
N ASN A 135 35.92 -15.75 -22.74
CA ASN A 135 35.73 -15.17 -24.06
C ASN A 135 36.70 -15.69 -25.13
N LYS A 136 37.78 -16.39 -24.77
CA LYS A 136 38.65 -17.08 -25.74
C LYS A 136 38.09 -18.43 -26.17
N ASN A 137 37.20 -19.04 -25.37
CA ASN A 137 36.60 -20.34 -25.68
C ASN A 137 35.61 -20.25 -26.85
N GLN A 138 35.81 -21.10 -27.86
CA GLN A 138 35.03 -21.09 -29.09
C GLN A 138 33.56 -21.51 -28.89
N LEU A 139 33.32 -22.62 -28.18
CA LEU A 139 31.97 -23.10 -27.88
C LEU A 139 31.16 -22.07 -27.08
N TYR A 140 31.79 -21.40 -26.12
CA TYR A 140 31.16 -20.31 -25.37
C TYR A 140 30.75 -19.15 -26.29
N LYS A 141 31.64 -18.72 -27.20
CA LYS A 141 31.34 -17.69 -28.21
C LYS A 141 30.19 -18.10 -29.11
N GLU A 142 30.19 -19.32 -29.64
CA GLU A 142 29.13 -19.83 -30.52
C GLU A 142 27.76 -19.87 -29.82
N LEU A 143 27.69 -20.42 -28.60
CA LEU A 143 26.45 -20.44 -27.81
C LEU A 143 25.99 -19.03 -27.43
N SER A 144 26.91 -18.13 -27.12
CA SER A 144 26.60 -16.73 -26.80
C SER A 144 26.03 -15.99 -28.03
N SER A 145 26.64 -16.20 -29.20
CA SER A 145 26.15 -15.68 -30.48
C SER A 145 24.77 -16.25 -30.81
N LYS A 146 24.58 -17.58 -30.73
CA LYS A 146 23.29 -18.23 -30.98
C LYS A 146 22.19 -17.73 -30.03
N LYS A 147 22.52 -17.53 -28.75
CA LYS A 147 21.62 -16.92 -27.77
C LYS A 147 21.18 -15.52 -28.19
N ASN A 148 22.11 -14.68 -28.66
CA ASN A 148 21.80 -13.32 -29.08
C ASN A 148 20.94 -13.30 -30.35
N VAL A 149 21.22 -14.18 -31.31
CA VAL A 149 20.40 -14.36 -32.52
C VAL A 149 18.97 -14.79 -32.18
N LEU A 150 18.80 -15.87 -31.40
CA LEU A 150 17.48 -16.35 -30.98
C LEU A 150 16.71 -15.31 -30.17
N LYS A 151 17.41 -14.58 -29.29
CA LYS A 151 16.81 -13.49 -28.52
C LYS A 151 16.28 -12.39 -29.44
N LYS A 152 17.07 -11.99 -30.44
CA LYS A 152 16.68 -10.97 -31.41
C LYS A 152 15.49 -11.42 -32.26
N GLN A 153 15.53 -12.66 -32.77
CA GLN A 153 14.42 -13.26 -33.52
C GLN A 153 13.12 -13.29 -32.70
N LEU A 154 13.20 -13.67 -31.41
CA LEU A 154 12.06 -13.65 -30.52
C LEU A 154 11.50 -12.22 -30.32
N GLU A 155 12.37 -11.24 -30.10
CA GLU A 155 11.97 -9.83 -29.94
C GLU A 155 11.30 -9.28 -31.22
N GLU A 156 11.84 -9.59 -32.39
CA GLU A 156 11.26 -9.20 -33.69
C GLU A 156 9.91 -9.87 -33.95
N LEU A 157 9.77 -11.15 -33.60
CA LEU A 157 8.51 -11.88 -33.76
C LEU A 157 7.42 -11.36 -32.81
N ILE A 158 7.77 -11.11 -31.54
CA ILE A 158 6.85 -10.49 -30.57
C ILE A 158 6.36 -9.13 -31.08
N TYR A 159 7.27 -8.32 -31.63
CA TYR A 159 6.93 -7.03 -32.20
C TYR A 159 6.01 -7.16 -33.41
N LYS A 160 6.30 -8.07 -34.34
CA LYS A 160 5.46 -8.37 -35.50
C LYS A 160 4.04 -8.78 -35.10
N ASN A 161 3.92 -9.69 -34.12
CA ASN A 161 2.63 -10.18 -33.64
C ASN A 161 1.80 -9.10 -32.92
N LYS A 162 2.46 -8.14 -32.28
CA LYS A 162 1.78 -6.96 -31.74
C LYS A 162 1.20 -6.10 -32.87
N GLU A 163 1.96 -5.81 -33.93
CA GLU A 163 1.50 -4.98 -35.05
C GLU A 163 0.36 -5.63 -35.84
N SER A 164 0.38 -6.96 -36.01
CA SER A 164 -0.71 -7.70 -36.65
C SER A 164 -1.95 -7.87 -35.76
N ASN A 165 -1.97 -7.28 -34.55
CA ASN A 165 -3.03 -7.45 -33.56
C ASN A 165 -3.38 -8.91 -33.28
N THR A 166 -2.37 -9.79 -33.29
CA THR A 166 -2.56 -11.22 -33.02
C THR A 166 -3.16 -11.39 -31.63
N ILE A 167 -4.30 -12.07 -31.54
CA ILE A 167 -4.92 -12.46 -30.26
C ILE A 167 -4.10 -13.62 -29.70
N ARG A 168 -3.60 -13.45 -28.48
CA ARG A 168 -2.76 -14.44 -27.81
C ARG A 168 -3.65 -15.44 -27.07
N GLU A 169 -3.15 -16.66 -26.93
CA GLU A 169 -3.77 -17.71 -26.12
C GLU A 169 -2.94 -17.94 -24.86
N LEU A 170 -3.61 -18.17 -23.73
CA LEU A 170 -2.95 -18.51 -22.49
C LEU A 170 -2.45 -19.95 -22.54
N ASN A 171 -1.13 -20.13 -22.42
CA ASN A 171 -0.51 -21.44 -22.37
C ASN A 171 -0.86 -22.15 -21.05
N GLU A 172 -1.53 -23.30 -21.14
CA GLU A 172 -1.98 -24.09 -19.99
C GLU A 172 -0.82 -24.55 -19.09
N SER A 173 0.38 -24.74 -19.64
CA SER A 173 1.59 -25.05 -18.89
C SER A 173 1.99 -23.97 -17.86
N ALA A 174 1.43 -22.76 -17.95
CA ALA A 174 1.62 -21.70 -16.97
C ALA A 174 0.68 -21.81 -15.76
N LEU A 175 -0.37 -22.63 -15.81
CA LEU A 175 -1.40 -22.77 -14.77
C LEU A 175 -1.00 -23.76 -13.66
N ILE A 176 0.21 -23.59 -13.13
CA ILE A 176 0.76 -24.42 -12.05
C ILE A 176 0.43 -23.86 -10.65
N GLU A 177 0.44 -24.72 -9.63
CA GLU A 177 0.15 -24.36 -8.23
C GLU A 177 1.02 -23.19 -7.72
N HIS A 178 2.29 -23.13 -8.14
CA HIS A 178 3.21 -22.05 -7.79
C HIS A 178 2.73 -20.65 -8.24
N ASN A 179 1.91 -20.57 -9.29
CA ASN A 179 1.38 -19.32 -9.80
C ASN A 179 0.05 -18.92 -9.13
N ILE A 180 -0.48 -19.72 -8.20
CA ILE A 180 -1.69 -19.36 -7.45
C ILE A 180 -1.33 -18.34 -6.37
N ILE A 181 -2.06 -17.23 -6.33
CA ILE A 181 -1.96 -16.21 -5.29
C ILE A 181 -3.28 -16.08 -4.53
N SER A 182 -3.19 -15.76 -3.24
CA SER A 182 -4.35 -15.36 -2.45
C SER A 182 -4.53 -13.85 -2.51
N ILE A 183 -5.74 -13.41 -2.83
CA ILE A 183 -6.19 -12.03 -2.66
C ILE A 183 -7.28 -11.98 -1.59
N PHE A 184 -7.39 -10.86 -0.88
CA PHE A 184 -8.46 -10.68 0.09
C PHE A 184 -9.82 -10.62 -0.61
N GLU A 185 -10.84 -11.12 0.07
CA GLU A 185 -12.22 -10.87 -0.34
C GLU A 185 -12.48 -9.36 -0.46
N SER A 186 -13.20 -8.97 -1.50
CA SER A 186 -13.48 -7.58 -1.86
C SER A 186 -14.85 -7.46 -2.51
N ALA A 187 -15.33 -6.24 -2.71
CA ALA A 187 -16.57 -5.98 -3.46
C ALA A 187 -16.56 -6.68 -4.83
N LEU A 188 -15.41 -6.66 -5.51
CA LEU A 188 -15.23 -7.34 -6.79
C LEU A 188 -15.51 -8.84 -6.67
N THR A 189 -14.86 -9.53 -5.73
CA THR A 189 -14.99 -11.00 -5.62
C THR A 189 -16.38 -11.41 -5.18
N ARG A 190 -17.05 -10.61 -4.33
CA ARG A 190 -18.45 -10.81 -3.94
C ARG A 190 -19.41 -10.62 -5.10
N THR A 191 -19.25 -9.55 -5.89
CA THR A 191 -20.08 -9.31 -7.10
C THR A 191 -19.97 -10.46 -8.10
N LEU A 192 -18.79 -11.09 -8.20
CA LEU A 192 -18.58 -12.24 -9.06
C LEU A 192 -19.08 -13.56 -8.48
N GLY A 193 -19.49 -13.60 -7.21
CA GLY A 193 -19.92 -14.83 -6.54
C GLY A 193 -18.77 -15.82 -6.27
N ILE A 194 -17.53 -15.33 -6.15
CA ILE A 194 -16.37 -16.19 -5.88
C ILE A 194 -16.35 -16.58 -4.39
N GLU A 195 -16.46 -17.87 -4.11
CA GLU A 195 -16.44 -18.40 -2.75
C GLU A 195 -15.07 -18.26 -2.08
N THR A 196 -15.07 -17.97 -0.77
CA THR A 196 -13.83 -17.89 0.01
C THR A 196 -13.09 -19.23 0.00
N GLY A 197 -11.78 -19.18 -0.22
CA GLY A 197 -10.90 -20.35 -0.29
C GLY A 197 -10.83 -21.03 -1.66
N SER A 198 -11.78 -20.74 -2.55
CA SER A 198 -11.85 -21.30 -3.90
C SER A 198 -10.82 -20.66 -4.85
N LEU A 199 -10.47 -21.39 -5.91
CA LEU A 199 -9.68 -20.90 -7.04
C LEU A 199 -10.61 -20.47 -8.16
N SER A 200 -10.58 -19.20 -8.54
CA SER A 200 -11.36 -18.68 -9.67
C SER A 200 -10.47 -18.41 -10.88
N MET A 201 -11.00 -18.71 -12.06
CA MET A 201 -10.45 -18.34 -13.37
C MET A 201 -11.12 -17.12 -13.97
N ASP A 202 -12.04 -16.45 -13.28
CA ASP A 202 -12.76 -15.29 -13.84
C ASP A 202 -11.87 -14.06 -14.01
N MET A 203 -10.75 -14.03 -13.26
CA MET A 203 -9.73 -12.99 -13.36
C MET A 203 -8.32 -13.55 -13.13
N LEU A 204 -7.33 -12.88 -13.72
CA LEU A 204 -5.92 -13.24 -13.59
C LEU A 204 -5.05 -12.00 -13.41
N VAL A 205 -3.97 -12.16 -12.63
CA VAL A 205 -2.94 -11.14 -12.51
C VAL A 205 -1.78 -11.43 -13.45
N VAL A 206 -1.47 -10.54 -14.37
CA VAL A 206 -0.33 -10.71 -15.29
C VAL A 206 0.86 -9.85 -14.86
N ARG A 207 2.00 -10.48 -14.60
CA ARG A 207 3.29 -9.84 -14.32
C ARG A 207 4.01 -9.50 -15.61
N ILE A 208 4.43 -8.25 -15.75
CA ILE A 208 4.94 -7.71 -17.01
C ILE A 208 6.47 -7.84 -17.05
N TYR A 209 6.96 -8.65 -18.00
CA TYR A 209 8.39 -8.71 -18.38
C TYR A 209 8.63 -8.23 -19.81
N TYR A 210 7.64 -8.34 -20.69
CA TYR A 210 7.69 -7.89 -22.08
C TYR A 210 6.58 -6.86 -22.37
N TYR A 211 6.95 -5.61 -22.62
CA TYR A 211 5.99 -4.51 -22.81
C TYR A 211 5.19 -4.61 -24.11
N ASP A 212 5.74 -5.21 -25.18
CA ASP A 212 4.99 -5.41 -26.42
C ASP A 212 3.87 -6.45 -26.25
N ILE A 213 4.10 -7.50 -25.46
CA ILE A 213 3.05 -8.44 -25.08
C ILE A 213 2.03 -7.76 -24.17
N MET A 214 2.48 -6.98 -23.18
CA MET A 214 1.58 -6.17 -22.36
C MET A 214 0.65 -5.29 -23.21
N ASN A 215 1.18 -4.64 -24.26
CA ASN A 215 0.38 -3.83 -25.18
C ASN A 215 -0.67 -4.69 -25.91
N SER A 216 -0.26 -5.82 -26.47
CA SER A 216 -1.18 -6.79 -27.09
C SER A 216 -2.29 -7.24 -26.13
N LEU A 217 -1.96 -7.54 -24.88
CA LEU A 217 -2.95 -7.93 -23.85
C LEU A 217 -3.89 -6.80 -23.46
N ILE A 218 -3.42 -5.56 -23.41
CA ILE A 218 -4.26 -4.39 -23.08
C ILE A 218 -5.23 -4.07 -24.23
N CYS A 219 -4.75 -4.09 -25.46
CA CYS A 219 -5.52 -3.68 -26.64
C CYS A 219 -6.46 -4.80 -27.12
N ASN A 220 -5.99 -6.04 -27.17
CA ASN A 220 -6.69 -7.14 -27.83
C ASN A 220 -7.25 -8.17 -26.84
N GLY A 221 -6.75 -8.17 -25.60
CA GLY A 221 -7.01 -9.24 -24.64
C GLY A 221 -6.24 -10.52 -24.97
N PHE A 222 -6.70 -11.63 -24.42
CA PHE A 222 -6.23 -12.98 -24.75
C PHE A 222 -7.39 -13.98 -24.69
N THR A 223 -7.17 -15.21 -25.14
CA THR A 223 -8.16 -16.30 -25.05
C THR A 223 -7.65 -17.47 -24.22
N TYR A 224 -8.56 -18.19 -23.58
CA TYR A 224 -8.27 -19.44 -22.87
C TYR A 224 -9.56 -20.28 -22.77
N ASN A 225 -9.53 -21.54 -23.19
CA ASN A 225 -10.68 -22.45 -23.18
C ASN A 225 -11.95 -21.84 -23.81
N GLY A 226 -11.79 -21.13 -24.92
CA GLY A 226 -12.90 -20.46 -25.63
C GLY A 226 -13.36 -19.12 -25.02
N ASP A 227 -12.96 -18.80 -23.79
CA ASP A 227 -13.26 -17.51 -23.15
C ASP A 227 -12.24 -16.44 -23.57
N LYS A 228 -12.73 -15.23 -23.86
CA LYS A 228 -11.88 -14.05 -24.06
C LYS A 228 -11.70 -13.28 -22.75
N TYR A 229 -10.49 -12.83 -22.48
CA TYR A 229 -10.10 -12.04 -21.32
C TYR A 229 -9.62 -10.67 -21.77
N ILE A 230 -10.06 -9.62 -21.09
CA ILE A 230 -9.75 -8.23 -21.39
C ILE A 230 -9.08 -7.53 -20.22
N PHE A 231 -8.42 -6.41 -20.50
CA PHE A 231 -7.84 -5.57 -19.45
C PHE A 231 -8.93 -4.89 -18.61
N PHE A 232 -8.95 -5.24 -17.32
CA PHE A 232 -9.90 -4.68 -16.37
C PHE A 232 -9.35 -3.42 -15.71
N THR A 233 -8.29 -3.56 -14.90
CA THR A 233 -7.69 -2.42 -14.20
C THR A 233 -6.25 -2.69 -13.74
N ALA A 234 -5.58 -1.65 -13.25
CA ALA A 234 -4.35 -1.74 -12.48
C ALA A 234 -4.29 -0.63 -11.42
N SER A 235 -4.28 -1.00 -10.14
CA SER A 235 -4.09 -0.05 -9.05
C SER A 235 -2.69 0.58 -9.08
N ALA A 236 -2.48 1.72 -8.40
CA ALA A 236 -1.15 2.33 -8.29
C ALA A 236 -0.08 1.36 -7.77
N GLY A 237 -0.44 0.47 -6.84
CA GLY A 237 0.46 -0.58 -6.34
C GLY A 237 0.78 -1.63 -7.41
N GLN A 238 -0.22 -2.07 -8.18
CA GLN A 238 -0.04 -3.01 -9.29
C GLN A 238 0.82 -2.39 -10.41
N ILE A 239 0.58 -1.13 -10.78
CA ILE A 239 1.39 -0.41 -11.78
C ILE A 239 2.86 -0.35 -11.34
N ARG A 240 3.15 0.06 -10.08
CA ARG A 240 4.52 0.08 -9.55
C ARG A 240 5.19 -1.30 -9.56
N GLN A 241 4.40 -2.34 -9.32
CA GLN A 241 4.87 -3.74 -9.35
C GLN A 241 4.84 -4.37 -10.75
N LYS A 242 4.50 -3.59 -11.79
CA LYS A 242 4.37 -4.06 -13.18
C LYS A 242 3.39 -5.23 -13.31
N LYS A 243 2.19 -5.06 -12.77
CA LYS A 243 1.10 -6.04 -12.78
C LYS A 243 -0.16 -5.47 -13.41
N LEU A 244 -0.89 -6.29 -14.15
CA LEU A 244 -2.22 -6.02 -14.69
C LEU A 244 -3.24 -6.97 -14.06
N LEU A 245 -4.49 -6.53 -13.90
CA LEU A 245 -5.62 -7.41 -13.63
C LEU A 245 -6.45 -7.53 -14.91
N LEU A 246 -6.59 -8.76 -15.42
CA LEU A 246 -7.42 -9.09 -16.57
C LEU A 246 -8.61 -9.94 -16.10
N MET A 247 -9.73 -9.83 -16.82
CA MET A 247 -11.00 -10.45 -16.47
C MET A 247 -11.65 -11.03 -17.72
N LYS A 248 -12.40 -12.12 -17.57
CA LYS A 248 -13.26 -12.64 -18.65
C LYS A 248 -14.18 -11.54 -19.18
N GLN A 249 -14.25 -11.40 -20.50
CA GLN A 249 -15.05 -10.38 -21.18
C GLN A 249 -16.54 -10.54 -20.87
N CYS A 250 -17.07 -11.77 -20.93
CA CYS A 250 -18.47 -12.05 -20.63
C CYS A 250 -18.86 -11.63 -19.19
N ILE A 251 -17.94 -11.79 -18.24
CA ILE A 251 -18.12 -11.37 -16.84
C ILE A 251 -18.07 -9.85 -16.72
N TYR A 252 -17.11 -9.19 -17.39
CA TYR A 252 -17.04 -7.74 -17.41
C TYR A 252 -18.32 -7.13 -17.98
N GLU A 253 -18.77 -7.60 -19.14
CA GLU A 253 -20.00 -7.10 -19.81
C GLU A 253 -21.24 -7.30 -18.94
N LYS A 254 -21.32 -8.42 -18.20
CA LYS A 254 -22.41 -8.68 -17.27
C LYS A 254 -22.47 -7.69 -16.10
N PHE A 255 -21.32 -7.26 -15.58
CA PHE A 255 -21.23 -6.45 -14.36
C PHE A 255 -20.64 -5.05 -14.56
N GLU A 256 -20.44 -4.60 -15.80
CA GLU A 256 -19.81 -3.32 -16.12
C GLU A 256 -20.50 -2.17 -15.40
N LYS A 257 -21.84 -2.11 -15.50
CA LYS A 257 -22.63 -1.07 -14.85
C LYS A 257 -22.61 -1.17 -13.32
N THR A 258 -22.34 -2.34 -12.73
CA THR A 258 -22.12 -2.47 -11.28
C THR A 258 -20.76 -1.89 -10.90
N PHE A 259 -19.70 -2.20 -11.65
CA PHE A 259 -18.34 -1.69 -11.38
C PHE A 259 -18.22 -0.18 -11.60
N LEU A 260 -18.98 0.34 -12.56
CA LEU A 260 -18.96 1.74 -12.97
C LEU A 260 -20.17 2.55 -12.47
N CYS A 261 -21.02 1.96 -11.61
CA CYS A 261 -22.20 2.59 -11.03
C CYS A 261 -23.12 3.25 -12.08
N GLY A 262 -23.50 2.48 -13.10
CA GLY A 262 -24.41 2.89 -14.17
C GLY A 262 -23.75 3.61 -15.35
N LEU A 263 -22.51 4.09 -15.22
CA LEU A 263 -21.73 4.64 -16.33
C LEU A 263 -21.12 3.52 -17.20
N THR A 264 -20.72 3.86 -18.42
CA THR A 264 -19.77 3.07 -19.21
C THR A 264 -18.48 3.83 -19.50
N ARG A 265 -17.47 3.15 -20.06
CA ARG A 265 -16.24 3.82 -20.53
C ARG A 265 -16.54 4.82 -21.64
N GLU A 266 -17.49 4.51 -22.52
CA GLU A 266 -17.95 5.36 -23.61
C GLU A 266 -18.65 6.62 -23.09
N ASP A 267 -19.48 6.49 -22.05
CA ASP A 267 -20.13 7.65 -21.40
C ASP A 267 -19.07 8.62 -20.88
N ILE A 268 -18.09 8.10 -20.11
CA ILE A 268 -16.99 8.89 -19.55
C ILE A 268 -16.19 9.59 -20.66
N ASN A 269 -15.83 8.88 -21.73
CA ASN A 269 -15.07 9.45 -22.84
C ASN A 269 -15.86 10.53 -23.60
N ARG A 270 -17.18 10.34 -23.78
CA ARG A 270 -18.06 11.32 -24.42
C ARG A 270 -18.19 12.61 -23.60
N MET A 271 -18.08 12.51 -22.27
CA MET A 271 -18.12 13.62 -21.33
C MET A 271 -16.74 14.30 -21.11
N GLY A 272 -15.81 14.15 -22.05
CA GLY A 272 -14.48 14.79 -22.01
C GLY A 272 -13.37 13.92 -21.41
N GLY A 273 -13.69 12.69 -20.98
CA GLY A 273 -12.72 11.72 -20.48
C GLY A 273 -12.13 12.06 -19.10
N ILE A 274 -11.21 11.21 -18.67
CA ILE A 274 -10.52 11.32 -17.38
C ILE A 274 -9.07 10.86 -17.54
N ASN A 275 -8.18 11.38 -16.71
CA ASN A 275 -6.82 10.85 -16.63
C ASN A 275 -6.83 9.33 -16.37
N THR A 276 -6.20 8.57 -17.25
CA THR A 276 -6.22 7.10 -17.22
C THR A 276 -5.75 6.52 -15.89
N ASN A 277 -4.70 7.09 -15.28
CA ASN A 277 -4.19 6.60 -13.99
C ASN A 277 -5.18 6.84 -12.85
N LYS A 278 -5.90 7.97 -12.87
CA LYS A 278 -6.98 8.23 -11.90
C LYS A 278 -8.11 7.23 -12.09
N PHE A 279 -8.59 7.04 -13.32
CA PHE A 279 -9.65 6.08 -13.64
C PHE A 279 -9.31 4.66 -13.17
N LEU A 280 -8.13 4.15 -13.54
CA LEU A 280 -7.69 2.81 -13.13
C LEU A 280 -7.60 2.69 -11.61
N SER A 281 -7.07 3.71 -10.93
CA SER A 281 -6.96 3.72 -9.46
C SER A 281 -8.34 3.70 -8.78
N TYR A 282 -9.31 4.42 -9.33
CA TYR A 282 -10.68 4.43 -8.80
C TYR A 282 -11.45 3.15 -9.12
N LEU A 283 -11.28 2.58 -10.33
CA LEU A 283 -11.91 1.31 -10.69
C LEU A 283 -11.38 0.16 -9.82
N ALA A 284 -10.10 0.22 -9.45
CA ALA A 284 -9.46 -0.75 -8.56
C ALA A 284 -9.96 -0.69 -7.10
N LEU A 285 -10.80 0.29 -6.72
CA LEU A 285 -11.46 0.31 -5.41
C LEU A 285 -12.32 -0.95 -5.19
N ASN A 286 -12.94 -1.47 -6.26
CA ASN A 286 -13.69 -2.71 -6.23
C ASN A 286 -12.84 -3.90 -5.75
N SER A 287 -11.54 -3.90 -6.04
CA SER A 287 -10.61 -4.98 -5.66
C SER A 287 -9.97 -4.78 -4.28
N SER A 288 -10.40 -3.77 -3.52
CA SER A 288 -9.83 -3.49 -2.21
C SER A 288 -10.39 -4.42 -1.14
N GLY A 289 -9.51 -4.96 -0.28
CA GLY A 289 -9.91 -5.81 0.84
C GLY A 289 -10.85 -5.04 1.78
N THR A 290 -12.12 -5.44 1.77
CA THR A 290 -13.21 -4.75 2.47
C THR A 290 -14.28 -5.74 2.90
N ASP A 291 -14.94 -5.43 4.02
CA ASP A 291 -16.16 -6.09 4.43
C ASP A 291 -17.37 -5.29 3.91
N GLU A 292 -18.45 -5.97 3.51
CA GLU A 292 -19.69 -5.30 3.09
C GLU A 292 -20.44 -4.74 4.31
N ILE A 293 -21.02 -3.55 4.18
CA ILE A 293 -21.97 -3.04 5.18
C ILE A 293 -23.32 -3.69 4.89
N ILE A 294 -23.57 -4.82 5.53
CA ILE A 294 -24.85 -5.51 5.39
C ILE A 294 -25.90 -4.70 6.18
N THR A 295 -26.97 -4.31 5.50
CA THR A 295 -28.19 -3.88 6.19
C THR A 295 -28.67 -5.08 7.00
N SER A 296 -28.67 -4.99 8.33
CA SER A 296 -29.34 -5.98 9.16
C SER A 296 -30.77 -6.08 8.63
N ILE A 297 -31.06 -7.14 7.90
CA ILE A 297 -32.41 -7.51 7.56
C ILE A 297 -32.99 -7.98 8.89
N GLU A 298 -33.84 -7.15 9.48
CA GLU A 298 -34.80 -7.65 10.46
C GLU A 298 -35.50 -8.86 9.84
N ASN A 299 -35.41 -9.99 10.55
CA ASN A 299 -35.89 -11.35 10.24
C ASN A 299 -34.90 -12.24 9.49
N ILE A 300 -34.28 -13.17 10.23
CA ILE A 300 -34.43 -14.63 10.06
C ILE A 300 -33.66 -15.35 11.21
N PHE A 301 -34.37 -16.30 11.84
CA PHE A 301 -34.06 -17.13 13.02
C PHE A 301 -34.35 -16.48 14.40
N GLU A 302 -35.64 -16.41 14.73
CA GLU A 302 -36.09 -16.93 16.03
C GLU A 302 -35.69 -18.41 16.08
N ASP A 303 -34.55 -18.71 16.68
CA ASP A 303 -34.34 -20.01 17.31
C ASP A 303 -33.56 -19.72 18.60
N GLU A 304 -34.23 -20.04 19.70
CA GLU A 304 -33.82 -19.83 21.08
C GLU A 304 -32.42 -20.43 21.33
N ILE A 305 -31.46 -19.58 21.65
CA ILE A 305 -30.31 -19.97 22.45
C ILE A 305 -30.27 -19.00 23.64
N GLU A 306 -30.77 -19.45 24.79
CA GLU A 306 -30.49 -18.82 26.08
C GLU A 306 -28.97 -18.85 26.30
N VAL A 307 -28.30 -17.74 26.02
CA VAL A 307 -26.94 -17.47 26.49
C VAL A 307 -27.05 -16.42 27.59
N SER A 308 -26.53 -16.76 28.77
CA SER A 308 -26.60 -15.98 29.99
C SER A 308 -26.19 -14.51 29.83
N GLU A 309 -26.97 -13.65 30.49
CA GLU A 309 -26.92 -12.18 30.38
C GLU A 309 -25.60 -11.52 30.84
N GLU A 310 -24.65 -12.27 31.39
CA GLU A 310 -23.39 -11.72 31.92
C GLU A 310 -22.25 -11.63 30.89
N GLU A 311 -22.37 -12.23 29.69
CA GLU A 311 -21.36 -12.09 28.62
C GLU A 311 -21.71 -11.06 27.53
N GLN A 312 -22.90 -10.45 27.55
CA GLN A 312 -23.39 -9.56 26.49
C GLN A 312 -22.98 -8.08 26.60
N VAL A 313 -22.30 -7.64 27.66
CA VAL A 313 -21.73 -6.26 27.71
C VAL A 313 -20.27 -6.23 27.25
N LYS A 314 -19.95 -6.93 26.15
CA LYS A 314 -18.74 -6.68 25.37
C LYS A 314 -19.11 -5.67 24.29
N SER A 315 -18.72 -4.41 24.48
CA SER A 315 -18.89 -3.28 23.54
C SER A 315 -18.71 -3.71 22.08
N THR A 316 -19.79 -4.06 21.40
CA THR A 316 -19.78 -4.38 19.99
C THR A 316 -19.55 -3.08 19.24
N GLN A 317 -18.59 -3.10 18.33
CA GLN A 317 -18.32 -2.02 17.40
C GLN A 317 -19.42 -2.06 16.34
N GLU A 318 -20.62 -1.64 16.75
CA GLU A 318 -21.84 -1.77 15.96
C GLU A 318 -21.91 -0.62 14.96
N ILE A 319 -21.87 -0.98 13.68
CA ILE A 319 -22.14 -0.09 12.56
C ILE A 319 -23.47 -0.59 11.98
N LYS A 320 -24.50 0.26 11.98
CA LYS A 320 -25.80 -0.08 11.41
C LYS A 320 -25.71 -0.24 9.89
N GLY A 321 -26.74 -0.84 9.30
CA GLY A 321 -26.88 -1.01 7.86
C GLY A 321 -26.69 0.26 7.04
N PHE A 322 -26.28 0.10 5.77
CA PHE A 322 -26.12 1.23 4.85
C PHE A 322 -27.38 1.44 3.99
N ASN A 323 -27.83 2.68 3.87
CA ASN A 323 -28.89 3.07 2.94
C ASN A 323 -28.48 4.31 2.13
N ILE A 324 -28.32 4.13 0.82
CA ILE A 324 -27.90 5.19 -0.10
C ILE A 324 -28.89 6.36 -0.18
N ASP A 325 -30.17 6.14 0.12
CA ASP A 325 -31.18 7.21 0.14
C ASP A 325 -31.08 8.10 1.39
N ARG A 326 -30.39 7.62 2.44
CA ARG A 326 -30.05 8.38 3.66
C ARG A 326 -28.66 9.03 3.57
N CYS A 327 -28.19 9.24 2.35
CA CYS A 327 -26.88 9.80 2.06
C CYS A 327 -27.01 11.08 1.23
N ILE A 328 -26.13 12.04 1.51
CA ILE A 328 -25.96 13.27 0.73
C ILE A 328 -24.47 13.57 0.53
N VAL A 329 -24.16 14.46 -0.41
CA VAL A 329 -22.79 14.93 -0.68
C VAL A 329 -22.75 16.44 -0.54
N ILE A 330 -21.91 16.98 0.34
CA ILE A 330 -21.75 18.42 0.55
C ILE A 330 -20.40 18.93 0.03
N PRO A 331 -20.23 20.23 -0.20
CA PRO A 331 -18.92 20.81 -0.49
C PRO A 331 -17.90 20.54 0.62
N ASP A 332 -16.61 20.49 0.26
CA ASP A 332 -15.52 20.37 1.22
C ASP A 332 -15.42 21.62 2.14
N PHE A 333 -14.98 21.37 3.38
CA PHE A 333 -14.61 22.39 4.35
C PHE A 333 -13.22 22.92 4.03
N LYS A 334 -13.17 24.20 3.68
CA LYS A 334 -11.93 24.89 3.34
C LYS A 334 -11.88 26.29 3.92
N THR A 335 -10.69 26.70 4.35
CA THR A 335 -10.41 28.07 4.82
C THR A 335 -9.04 28.53 4.34
N GLU A 336 -8.81 29.84 4.38
CA GLU A 336 -7.48 30.41 4.24
C GLU A 336 -6.79 30.43 5.61
N VAL A 337 -5.57 29.91 5.66
CA VAL A 337 -4.75 29.87 6.87
C VAL A 337 -3.47 30.68 6.63
N SER A 338 -3.31 31.76 7.39
CA SER A 338 -2.12 32.60 7.38
C SER A 338 -0.97 31.89 8.10
N GLY A 339 0.17 31.70 7.45
CA GLY A 339 1.38 31.26 8.14
C GLY A 339 2.67 31.53 7.36
N VAL A 340 3.80 31.17 7.98
CA VAL A 340 5.13 31.30 7.37
C VAL A 340 5.48 30.02 6.65
N VAL A 341 5.79 30.11 5.35
CA VAL A 341 6.13 28.97 4.51
C VAL A 341 7.35 29.24 3.63
N ASP A 342 7.98 28.15 3.20
CA ASP A 342 9.01 28.15 2.16
C ASP A 342 8.33 28.06 0.79
N TYR A 343 8.15 29.21 0.14
CA TYR A 343 7.47 29.30 -1.14
C TYR A 343 8.44 29.05 -2.29
N ILE A 344 8.03 28.17 -3.21
CA ILE A 344 8.75 27.87 -4.44
C ILE A 344 7.94 28.43 -5.61
N SER A 345 8.52 29.38 -6.35
CA SER A 345 7.83 29.98 -7.49
C SER A 345 7.75 29.02 -8.68
N LYS A 346 6.70 29.14 -9.48
CA LYS A 346 6.50 28.36 -10.72
C LYS A 346 6.55 29.29 -11.92
N LYS A 347 7.25 28.89 -12.98
CA LYS A 347 7.30 29.63 -14.25
C LYS A 347 6.80 28.75 -15.38
N GLU A 348 5.94 29.30 -16.24
CA GLU A 348 5.58 28.63 -17.49
C GLU A 348 6.78 28.65 -18.44
N VAL A 349 7.22 27.48 -18.87
CA VAL A 349 8.33 27.30 -19.81
C VAL A 349 7.91 26.35 -20.93
N ASN A 350 8.46 26.58 -22.12
CA ASN A 350 8.33 25.66 -23.25
C ASN A 350 9.44 24.62 -23.15
N LYS A 351 9.08 23.35 -22.92
CA LYS A 351 10.05 22.25 -22.83
C LYS A 351 9.86 21.29 -24.00
N ASN A 352 10.98 20.96 -24.64
CA ASN A 352 11.03 20.03 -25.76
C ASN A 352 11.13 18.59 -25.23
N PHE A 353 10.11 17.78 -25.48
CA PHE A 353 10.09 16.37 -25.16
C PHE A 353 10.48 15.57 -26.40
N LYS A 354 11.48 14.70 -26.26
CA LYS A 354 11.80 13.70 -27.28
C LYS A 354 10.81 12.55 -27.12
N ILE A 355 10.00 12.35 -28.13
CA ILE A 355 9.05 11.27 -28.19
C ILE A 355 9.56 10.28 -29.22
N GLU A 356 9.51 9.01 -28.87
CA GLU A 356 9.80 7.92 -29.78
C GLU A 356 8.47 7.50 -30.40
N GLU A 357 8.25 7.88 -31.66
CA GLU A 357 7.15 7.37 -32.47
C GLU A 357 7.73 6.43 -33.51
N ARG A 358 7.01 5.37 -33.87
CA ARG A 358 7.44 4.51 -34.99
C ARG A 358 6.71 4.97 -36.23
N ASN A 359 7.44 5.14 -37.34
CA ASN A 359 6.83 5.48 -38.62
C ASN A 359 5.95 4.32 -39.14
N SER A 360 5.25 4.55 -40.25
CA SER A 360 4.42 3.54 -40.94
C SER A 360 5.17 2.26 -41.35
N GLU A 361 6.51 2.25 -41.30
CA GLU A 361 7.38 1.11 -41.58
C GLU A 361 7.96 0.46 -40.30
N GLY A 362 7.54 0.91 -39.11
CA GLY A 362 7.99 0.36 -37.82
C GLY A 362 9.39 0.82 -37.36
N LYS A 363 10.05 1.74 -38.09
CA LYS A 363 11.32 2.34 -37.66
C LYS A 363 11.08 3.40 -36.58
N LEU A 364 11.87 3.32 -35.52
CA LEU A 364 11.85 4.28 -34.42
C LEU A 364 12.31 5.65 -34.92
N GLN A 365 11.40 6.61 -34.94
CA GLN A 365 11.64 8.01 -35.26
C GLN A 365 11.55 8.84 -33.99
N LYS A 366 12.49 9.76 -33.80
CA LYS A 366 12.48 10.68 -32.66
C LYS A 366 11.85 11.98 -33.13
N LYS A 367 10.65 12.26 -32.62
CA LYS A 367 9.96 13.52 -32.82
C LYS A 367 10.19 14.40 -31.59
N THR A 368 10.40 15.68 -31.82
CA THR A 368 10.44 16.67 -30.74
C THR A 368 9.08 17.34 -30.67
N GLU A 369 8.42 17.25 -29.52
CA GLU A 369 7.20 18.00 -29.24
C GLU A 369 7.49 19.04 -28.17
N THR A 370 7.17 20.29 -28.45
CA THR A 370 7.28 21.37 -27.47
C THR A 370 5.98 21.44 -26.67
N ARG A 371 6.07 21.26 -25.35
CA ARG A 371 4.93 21.43 -24.44
C ARG A 371 5.19 22.58 -23.48
N LYS A 372 4.16 23.38 -23.22
CA LYS A 372 4.13 24.32 -22.11
C LYS A 372 4.00 23.54 -20.80
N ILE A 373 4.92 23.77 -19.88
CA ILE A 373 4.89 23.16 -18.54
C ILE A 373 5.15 24.24 -17.50
N LEU A 374 4.69 24.00 -16.27
CA LEU A 374 5.10 24.78 -15.11
C LEU A 374 6.37 24.16 -14.52
N GLU A 375 7.47 24.92 -14.57
CA GLU A 375 8.75 24.52 -13.97
C GLU A 375 8.91 25.22 -12.62
N LEU A 376 9.19 24.42 -11.58
CA LEU A 376 9.57 24.93 -10.26
C LEU A 376 10.89 25.67 -10.41
N GLN A 377 10.96 26.88 -9.86
CA GLN A 377 12.15 27.69 -9.88
C GLN A 377 13.02 27.36 -8.66
N ASP A 378 14.34 27.46 -8.79
CA ASP A 378 15.29 27.12 -7.72
C ASP A 378 15.31 28.14 -6.56
N ASN A 379 14.51 29.22 -6.65
CA ASN A 379 14.39 30.20 -5.59
C ASN A 379 13.34 29.77 -4.55
N ILE A 380 13.82 29.33 -3.40
CA ILE A 380 12.99 29.15 -2.20
C ILE A 380 12.96 30.50 -1.46
N VAL A 381 11.77 31.09 -1.32
CA VAL A 381 11.57 32.34 -0.59
C VAL A 381 10.68 32.08 0.61
N ARG A 382 11.23 32.26 1.81
CA ARG A 382 10.43 32.21 3.03
C ARG A 382 9.57 33.47 3.13
N GLN A 383 8.26 33.32 3.27
CA GLN A 383 7.34 34.44 3.39
C GLN A 383 6.10 34.06 4.20
N LYS A 384 5.44 35.08 4.75
CA LYS A 384 4.11 34.93 5.35
C LYS A 384 3.08 35.07 4.23
N MET A 385 2.16 34.12 4.13
CA MET A 385 1.08 34.16 3.15
C MET A 385 -0.14 33.37 3.65
N ASP A 386 -1.28 33.66 3.04
CA ASP A 386 -2.51 32.90 3.23
C ASP A 386 -2.51 31.69 2.29
N ILE A 387 -2.88 30.54 2.84
CA ILE A 387 -2.86 29.26 2.16
C ILE A 387 -4.24 28.64 2.28
N GLU A 388 -4.85 28.33 1.14
CA GLU A 388 -6.10 27.56 1.14
C GLU A 388 -5.82 26.13 1.62
N ILE A 389 -6.52 25.73 2.68
CA ILE A 389 -6.47 24.39 3.26
C ILE A 389 -7.84 23.74 3.10
N GLU A 390 -7.88 22.58 2.45
CA GLU A 390 -9.05 21.69 2.41
C GLU A 390 -9.02 20.78 3.64
N HIS A 391 -9.65 21.23 4.73
CA HIS A 391 -9.62 20.54 6.03
C HIS A 391 -10.34 19.19 6.01
N SER A 392 -11.35 19.03 5.15
CA SER A 392 -12.14 17.80 5.03
C SER A 392 -11.77 16.92 3.83
N ASP A 393 -10.62 17.12 3.16
CA ASP A 393 -10.25 16.35 1.97
C ASP A 393 -10.31 14.83 2.26
N GLY A 394 -11.25 14.14 1.60
CA GLY A 394 -11.48 12.71 1.75
C GLY A 394 -12.24 12.28 3.02
N CYS A 395 -12.71 13.20 3.86
CA CYS A 395 -13.47 12.90 5.08
C CYS A 395 -14.93 13.33 4.95
N GLY A 396 -15.85 12.57 5.55
CA GLY A 396 -17.29 12.86 5.64
C GLY A 396 -17.81 12.62 7.06
N TRP A 397 -19.11 12.78 7.28
CA TRP A 397 -19.76 12.49 8.57
C TRP A 397 -20.60 11.22 8.51
N VAL A 398 -20.55 10.43 9.57
CA VAL A 398 -21.56 9.41 9.87
C VAL A 398 -22.24 9.79 11.17
N LEU A 399 -23.57 9.71 11.21
CA LEU A 399 -24.34 10.00 12.40
C LEU A 399 -23.90 9.06 13.53
N ASN A 400 -23.66 9.62 14.72
CA ASN A 400 -23.13 8.85 15.85
C ASN A 400 -24.05 7.72 16.35
N THR A 401 -25.35 7.75 15.99
CA THR A 401 -26.32 6.67 16.26
C THR A 401 -26.24 5.53 15.23
N VAL A 402 -25.55 5.75 14.11
CA VAL A 402 -25.26 4.77 13.05
C VAL A 402 -23.89 4.14 13.27
N SER A 403 -22.88 4.95 13.58
CA SER A 403 -21.54 4.49 13.95
C SER A 403 -20.95 5.37 15.04
N LYS A 404 -20.53 4.75 16.16
CA LYS A 404 -19.85 5.45 17.27
C LYS A 404 -18.36 5.66 17.05
N VAL A 405 -17.81 5.08 15.99
CA VAL A 405 -16.38 5.09 15.65
C VAL A 405 -16.15 5.62 14.24
N ASN A 406 -14.93 6.08 14.00
CA ASN A 406 -14.49 6.43 12.66
C ASN A 406 -14.22 5.15 11.85
N HIS A 407 -14.53 5.16 10.55
CA HIS A 407 -14.25 4.04 9.67
C HIS A 407 -14.07 4.50 8.22
N MET A 408 -13.24 3.80 7.46
CA MET A 408 -13.13 4.08 6.03
C MET A 408 -14.25 3.39 5.27
N ILE A 409 -14.83 4.10 4.30
CA ILE A 409 -15.90 3.60 3.44
C ILE A 409 -15.45 3.52 1.99
N ARG A 410 -15.99 2.55 1.25
CA ARG A 410 -15.77 2.34 -0.18
C ARG A 410 -17.07 1.94 -0.87
N LEU A 411 -17.55 2.80 -1.76
CA LEU A 411 -18.58 2.51 -2.76
C LEU A 411 -17.94 2.68 -4.15
N PRO A 412 -18.60 2.24 -5.24
CA PRO A 412 -18.22 2.65 -6.58
C PRO A 412 -18.07 4.18 -6.66
N TRP A 413 -16.85 4.65 -6.96
CA TRP A 413 -16.50 6.07 -7.05
C TRP A 413 -16.51 6.91 -5.76
N ILE A 414 -16.84 6.33 -4.59
CA ILE A 414 -16.73 7.03 -3.30
C ILE A 414 -15.69 6.34 -2.44
N LYS A 415 -14.72 7.10 -1.94
CA LYS A 415 -13.66 6.61 -1.04
C LYS A 415 -13.30 7.70 -0.04
N GLY A 416 -13.22 7.32 1.23
CA GLY A 416 -12.71 8.21 2.27
C GLY A 416 -12.95 7.69 3.67
N LEU A 417 -12.73 8.58 4.66
CA LEU A 417 -13.03 8.35 6.07
C LEU A 417 -14.42 8.89 6.41
N MET A 418 -15.17 8.17 7.24
CA MET A 418 -16.39 8.67 7.85
C MET A 418 -16.13 8.95 9.33
N ALA A 419 -16.21 10.23 9.72
CA ALA A 419 -16.06 10.68 11.08
C ALA A 419 -17.39 10.58 11.85
N SER A 420 -17.39 9.92 13.00
CA SER A 420 -18.58 9.82 13.86
C SER A 420 -18.94 11.19 14.43
N ASN A 421 -20.07 11.76 13.99
CA ASN A 421 -20.51 13.11 14.33
C ASN A 421 -21.98 13.11 14.82
N ASN A 422 -22.29 13.96 15.80
CA ASN A 422 -23.65 14.16 16.30
C ASN A 422 -24.22 15.51 15.83
N TYR A 423 -24.26 15.70 14.52
CA TYR A 423 -24.70 16.97 13.92
C TYR A 423 -26.15 17.32 14.27
N LEU A 424 -27.03 16.34 14.54
CA LEU A 424 -28.41 16.60 14.98
C LEU A 424 -28.46 17.26 16.36
N ALA A 425 -27.65 16.79 17.31
CA ALA A 425 -27.56 17.45 18.62
C ALA A 425 -26.92 18.84 18.48
N TRP A 426 -25.92 18.99 17.60
CA TRP A 426 -25.26 20.26 17.36
C TRP A 426 -26.24 21.30 16.81
N CYS A 427 -27.02 20.93 15.78
CA CYS A 427 -28.02 21.83 15.20
C CYS A 427 -29.06 22.29 16.24
N LYS A 428 -29.46 21.39 17.14
CA LYS A 428 -30.41 21.72 18.22
C LYS A 428 -29.83 22.75 19.21
N GLU A 429 -28.54 22.65 19.52
CA GLU A 429 -27.89 23.46 20.55
C GLU A 429 -27.32 24.78 20.00
N PHE A 430 -26.78 24.76 18.79
CA PHE A 430 -26.00 25.87 18.22
C PHE A 430 -26.58 26.44 16.92
N ASN A 431 -27.63 25.82 16.36
CA ASN A 431 -28.27 26.27 15.12
C ASN A 431 -29.78 26.43 15.25
N GLU A 432 -30.29 26.69 16.46
CA GLU A 432 -31.71 26.95 16.74
C GLU A 432 -32.65 25.82 16.26
N GLY A 433 -32.14 24.60 16.13
CA GLY A 433 -32.90 23.46 15.58
C GLY A 433 -33.12 23.53 14.06
N ASN A 434 -32.39 24.36 13.33
CA ASN A 434 -32.35 24.32 11.87
C ASN A 434 -31.42 23.18 11.39
N TYR A 435 -31.99 22.23 10.67
CA TYR A 435 -31.29 21.05 10.15
C TYR A 435 -31.05 21.11 8.64
N LYS A 436 -31.38 22.25 8.01
CA LYS A 436 -31.36 22.39 6.55
C LYS A 436 -29.97 22.69 6.02
N ILE A 437 -29.57 21.99 4.97
CA ILE A 437 -28.33 22.25 4.22
C ILE A 437 -28.55 22.05 2.72
N LYS A 438 -27.60 22.53 1.91
CA LYS A 438 -27.58 22.25 0.46
C LYS A 438 -26.47 21.26 0.12
N ASP A 439 -26.80 20.30 -0.72
CA ASP A 439 -25.81 19.37 -1.28
C ASP A 439 -24.98 20.04 -2.40
N VAL A 440 -23.99 19.31 -2.91
CA VAL A 440 -23.07 19.77 -3.96
C VAL A 440 -23.77 20.14 -5.28
N ASP A 441 -24.95 19.57 -5.53
CA ASP A 441 -25.77 19.84 -6.71
C ASP A 441 -26.80 20.96 -6.48
N GLY A 442 -26.84 21.53 -5.27
CA GLY A 442 -27.70 22.65 -4.88
C GLY A 442 -29.08 22.24 -4.36
N LYS A 443 -29.35 20.94 -4.15
CA LYS A 443 -30.61 20.46 -3.56
C LYS A 443 -30.62 20.72 -2.05
N GLU A 444 -31.74 21.24 -1.54
CA GLU A 444 -31.93 21.42 -0.09
C GLU A 444 -32.37 20.10 0.55
N TRP A 445 -31.78 19.80 1.71
CA TRP A 445 -32.04 18.62 2.53
C TRP A 445 -32.24 19.05 3.98
N ASP A 446 -33.16 18.40 4.70
CA ASP A 446 -33.29 18.49 6.15
C ASP A 446 -32.69 17.22 6.78
N LEU A 447 -31.55 17.37 7.44
CA LEU A 447 -30.81 16.22 7.98
C LEU A 447 -31.63 15.34 8.94
N LYS A 448 -32.63 15.92 9.62
CA LYS A 448 -33.48 15.21 10.56
C LYS A 448 -34.71 14.63 9.88
N ALA A 449 -35.45 15.43 9.11
CA ALA A 449 -36.69 15.01 8.48
C ALA A 449 -36.44 13.98 7.36
N ASP A 450 -35.35 14.13 6.60
CA ASP A 450 -34.95 13.19 5.55
C ASP A 450 -34.16 11.99 6.12
N ASN A 451 -33.97 11.95 7.45
CA ASN A 451 -33.27 10.89 8.17
C ASN A 451 -31.90 10.57 7.55
N ILE A 452 -31.09 11.62 7.36
CA ILE A 452 -29.75 11.49 6.81
C ILE A 452 -28.85 10.80 7.84
N GLU A 453 -28.01 9.88 7.36
CA GLU A 453 -27.13 9.05 8.17
C GLU A 453 -25.67 9.28 7.80
N TYR A 454 -25.40 9.38 6.49
CA TYR A 454 -24.06 9.62 5.94
C TYR A 454 -24.05 10.94 5.15
N VAL A 455 -23.07 11.78 5.44
CA VAL A 455 -22.80 13.03 4.72
C VAL A 455 -21.41 12.90 4.13
N PHE A 456 -21.34 12.63 2.84
CA PHE A 456 -20.08 12.60 2.10
C PHE A 456 -19.64 14.01 1.71
N THR A 457 -18.36 14.18 1.38
CA THR A 457 -17.86 15.41 0.76
C THR A 457 -17.59 15.25 -0.72
N GLU A 458 -17.51 16.38 -1.43
CA GLU A 458 -17.17 16.41 -2.86
C GLU A 458 -15.87 15.66 -3.16
N SER A 459 -14.82 15.89 -2.37
CA SER A 459 -13.53 15.20 -2.48
C SER A 459 -13.64 13.68 -2.35
N GLN A 460 -14.63 13.13 -1.64
CA GLN A 460 -14.86 11.68 -1.54
C GLN A 460 -15.46 11.09 -2.83
N TRP A 461 -16.26 11.85 -3.59
CA TRP A 461 -16.96 11.40 -4.79
C TRP A 461 -16.13 11.62 -6.07
N LYS A 462 -15.22 10.66 -6.33
CA LYS A 462 -14.12 10.78 -7.31
C LYS A 462 -14.54 10.97 -8.77
N LEU A 463 -15.77 10.58 -9.14
CA LEU A 463 -16.33 10.72 -10.49
C LEU A 463 -17.57 11.64 -10.53
N ASN A 464 -17.74 12.55 -9.56
CA ASN A 464 -18.88 13.46 -9.48
C ASN A 464 -19.20 14.18 -10.81
N LYS A 465 -18.17 14.60 -11.56
CA LYS A 465 -18.28 15.34 -12.83
C LYS A 465 -19.05 14.60 -13.92
N PHE A 466 -19.19 13.27 -13.81
CA PHE A 466 -19.91 12.42 -14.77
C PHE A 466 -21.39 12.22 -14.40
N TYR A 467 -21.83 12.71 -13.24
CA TYR A 467 -23.22 12.71 -12.82
C TYR A 467 -23.74 14.14 -12.78
N GLN A 468 -23.87 14.77 -13.95
CA GLN A 468 -24.27 16.18 -14.03
C GLN A 468 -25.78 16.36 -13.86
N ASN A 469 -26.17 17.47 -13.25
CA ASN A 469 -27.56 17.94 -13.21
C ASN A 469 -28.17 18.00 -14.62
N GLU A 470 -29.43 17.59 -14.74
CA GLU A 470 -30.24 17.84 -15.94
C GLU A 470 -31.07 19.08 -15.73
N TYR A 471 -31.12 19.95 -16.72
CA TYR A 471 -31.87 21.20 -16.67
C TYR A 471 -33.07 21.12 -17.62
N LYS A 472 -34.16 21.78 -17.25
CA LYS A 472 -35.25 22.11 -18.17
C LYS A 472 -34.84 23.30 -19.05
N GLU A 473 -35.63 23.58 -20.08
CA GLU A 473 -35.42 24.72 -20.97
C GLU A 473 -35.41 26.07 -20.25
N ASP A 474 -36.12 26.19 -19.12
CA ASP A 474 -36.18 27.38 -18.27
C ASP A 474 -34.96 27.55 -17.32
N GLY A 475 -33.99 26.63 -17.38
CA GLY A 475 -32.78 26.65 -16.54
C GLY A 475 -32.98 26.07 -15.13
N THR A 476 -34.18 25.59 -14.78
CA THR A 476 -34.41 24.88 -13.51
C THR A 476 -33.91 23.43 -13.57
N ILE A 477 -33.41 22.91 -12.44
CA ILE A 477 -32.92 21.53 -12.38
C ILE A 477 -34.11 20.56 -12.45
N LYS A 478 -34.08 19.67 -13.43
CA LYS A 478 -35.01 18.56 -13.62
C LYS A 478 -34.61 17.34 -12.78
N VAL A 479 -33.31 17.00 -12.79
CA VAL A 479 -32.76 15.84 -12.07
C VAL A 479 -31.39 16.21 -11.52
N TYR A 480 -31.19 16.01 -10.22
CA TYR A 480 -29.91 16.26 -9.56
C TYR A 480 -28.91 15.14 -9.84
N GLY A 481 -27.63 15.48 -9.95
CA GLY A 481 -26.52 14.56 -10.18
C GLY A 481 -26.44 13.43 -9.17
N TRP A 482 -26.55 13.77 -7.89
CA TRP A 482 -26.52 12.82 -6.79
C TRP A 482 -27.71 11.86 -6.85
N ASP A 483 -28.90 12.33 -7.21
CA ASP A 483 -30.06 11.46 -7.41
C ASP A 483 -29.84 10.45 -8.56
N LYS A 484 -29.12 10.84 -9.63
CA LYS A 484 -28.70 9.89 -10.68
C LYS A 484 -27.75 8.82 -10.15
N TYR A 485 -26.76 9.22 -9.36
CA TYR A 485 -25.84 8.26 -8.74
C TYR A 485 -26.57 7.29 -7.83
N LYS A 486 -27.45 7.77 -6.94
CA LYS A 486 -28.24 6.91 -6.04
C LYS A 486 -29.14 5.95 -6.82
N LYS A 487 -29.77 6.42 -7.91
CA LYS A 487 -30.56 5.58 -8.80
C LYS A 487 -29.71 4.47 -9.42
N ALA A 488 -28.58 4.84 -10.03
CA ALA A 488 -27.68 3.90 -10.67
C ALA A 488 -27.09 2.88 -9.67
N PHE A 489 -26.77 3.33 -8.45
CA PHE A 489 -26.29 2.47 -7.37
C PHE A 489 -27.30 1.37 -7.04
N LYS A 490 -28.59 1.73 -6.91
CA LYS A 490 -29.69 0.78 -6.63
C LYS A 490 -29.95 -0.15 -7.81
N GLU A 491 -30.11 0.40 -9.02
CA GLU A 491 -30.44 -0.37 -10.24
C GLU A 491 -29.37 -1.41 -10.59
N ASN A 492 -28.10 -1.14 -10.27
CA ASN A 492 -26.98 -2.02 -10.59
C ASN A 492 -26.51 -2.86 -9.38
N ASN A 493 -27.30 -2.91 -8.29
CA ASN A 493 -27.01 -3.65 -7.06
C ASN A 493 -25.59 -3.39 -6.52
N CYS A 494 -25.16 -2.14 -6.60
CA CYS A 494 -23.88 -1.71 -6.04
C CYS A 494 -23.90 -1.87 -4.51
N LYS A 495 -22.73 -2.13 -3.92
CA LYS A 495 -22.58 -2.37 -2.48
C LYS A 495 -21.72 -1.31 -1.82
N ALA A 496 -22.06 -0.97 -0.58
CA ALA A 496 -21.22 -0.16 0.29
C ALA A 496 -20.35 -1.06 1.15
N ASN A 497 -19.09 -0.69 1.31
CA ASN A 497 -18.10 -1.52 1.97
C ASN A 497 -17.29 -0.69 2.95
N ILE A 498 -16.77 -1.35 3.98
CA ILE A 498 -15.96 -0.75 5.05
C ILE A 498 -14.61 -1.44 5.18
N CYS A 499 -13.66 -0.68 5.69
CA CYS A 499 -12.37 -1.18 6.14
C CYS A 499 -11.80 -0.24 7.20
N ASN A 500 -10.71 -0.66 7.86
CA ASN A 500 -9.96 0.16 8.83
C ASN A 500 -10.89 0.88 9.81
N ILE A 501 -11.52 0.12 10.70
CA ILE A 501 -12.43 0.67 11.71
C ILE A 501 -11.59 1.09 12.93
N GLU A 502 -11.81 2.30 13.42
CA GLU A 502 -11.12 2.85 14.58
C GLU A 502 -11.45 2.04 15.86
N PRO A 503 -10.47 1.53 16.61
CA PRO A 503 -10.74 0.81 17.85
C PRO A 503 -11.49 1.66 18.89
N LEU A 504 -12.53 1.07 19.50
CA LEU A 504 -13.35 1.73 20.54
C LEU A 504 -12.55 2.05 21.80
N MET A 505 -11.75 1.09 22.29
CA MET A 505 -11.02 1.24 23.55
C MET A 505 -9.53 1.43 23.30
N LYS A 506 -8.89 2.33 24.08
CA LYS A 506 -7.44 2.58 24.05
C LYS A 506 -6.60 1.29 24.15
N LYS A 507 -7.04 0.30 24.94
CA LYS A 507 -6.33 -0.98 25.12
C LYS A 507 -6.24 -1.84 23.85
N ASP A 508 -7.14 -1.61 22.88
CA ASP A 508 -7.16 -2.34 21.61
C ASP A 508 -6.21 -1.72 20.58
N TYR A 509 -5.69 -0.52 20.86
CA TYR A 509 -4.61 0.07 20.08
C TYR A 509 -3.29 -0.63 20.38
N ARG A 510 -2.56 -0.95 19.31
CA ARG A 510 -1.18 -1.39 19.44
C ARG A 510 -0.31 -0.18 19.71
N LYS A 511 0.47 -0.21 20.80
CA LYS A 511 1.54 0.77 21.02
C LYS A 511 2.46 0.78 19.81
N ALA A 512 2.64 1.96 19.24
CA ALA A 512 3.49 2.16 18.10
C ALA A 512 4.96 2.14 18.53
N LYS A 513 5.82 1.75 17.59
CA LYS A 513 7.27 1.84 17.76
C LYS A 513 7.75 3.00 16.92
N PHE A 514 8.71 3.76 17.45
CA PHE A 514 9.40 4.78 16.68
C PHE A 514 10.14 4.13 15.49
N SER A 515 10.39 4.87 14.42
CA SER A 515 11.05 4.33 13.23
C SER A 515 12.39 5.03 12.98
N TYR A 516 13.30 4.36 12.27
CA TYR A 516 14.59 4.95 11.91
C TYR A 516 14.47 6.25 11.12
N GLN A 517 13.40 6.41 10.31
CA GLN A 517 13.24 7.59 9.45
C GLN A 517 13.12 8.87 10.27
N ILE A 518 12.42 8.81 11.41
CA ILE A 518 12.21 9.99 12.25
C ILE A 518 13.54 10.40 12.92
N TRP A 519 14.35 9.43 13.38
CA TRP A 519 15.68 9.70 13.95
C TRP A 519 16.61 10.44 12.98
N GLN A 520 16.47 10.25 11.66
CA GLN A 520 17.35 10.89 10.67
C GLN A 520 17.22 12.43 10.64
N SER A 521 16.12 12.97 11.15
CA SER A 521 15.88 14.41 11.23
C SER A 521 16.26 15.02 12.59
N LEU A 522 16.65 14.20 13.56
CA LEU A 522 17.11 14.61 14.89
C LEU A 522 18.63 14.55 14.96
N VAL A 523 19.28 15.56 14.37
CA VAL A 523 20.73 15.53 14.05
C VAL A 523 21.63 15.88 15.23
N ASP A 524 21.09 16.51 16.28
CA ASP A 524 21.87 16.98 17.44
C ASP A 524 21.71 16.11 18.70
N ILE A 525 21.17 14.90 18.55
CA ILE A 525 20.95 13.99 19.68
C ILE A 525 22.27 13.59 20.35
N THR A 526 22.32 13.69 21.67
CA THR A 526 23.52 13.39 22.46
C THR A 526 23.58 11.92 22.90
N ASP A 527 24.76 11.41 23.24
CA ASP A 527 24.93 10.04 23.74
C ASP A 527 24.10 9.78 25.02
N GLU A 528 24.00 10.77 25.92
CA GLU A 528 23.18 10.68 27.12
C GLU A 528 21.68 10.61 26.80
N GLU A 529 21.22 11.35 25.78
CA GLU A 529 19.84 11.25 25.30
C GLU A 529 19.58 9.90 24.62
N ILE A 530 20.54 9.37 23.85
CA ILE A 530 20.45 8.03 23.24
C ILE A 530 20.31 6.96 24.34
N LYS A 531 21.09 7.05 25.42
CA LYS A 531 21.03 6.11 26.56
C LYS A 531 19.62 6.00 27.16
N LYS A 532 18.87 7.09 27.22
CA LYS A 532 17.46 7.10 27.70
C LYS A 532 16.54 6.19 26.87
N PHE A 533 16.91 5.84 25.63
CA PHE A 533 16.17 4.90 24.78
C PHE A 533 16.77 3.49 24.81
N THR A 534 18.10 3.39 24.84
CA THR A 534 18.77 2.09 24.74
C THR A 534 18.81 1.31 26.04
N GLU A 535 18.89 1.97 27.21
CA GLU A 535 19.01 1.26 28.49
C GLU A 535 17.75 0.44 28.82
N PRO A 536 16.51 0.97 28.70
CA PRO A 536 15.30 0.16 28.92
C PRO A 536 15.20 -1.02 27.95
N ALA A 537 15.70 -0.85 26.71
CA ALA A 537 15.72 -1.93 25.72
C ALA A 537 16.76 -3.01 26.08
N LYS A 538 17.91 -2.62 26.64
CA LYS A 538 18.96 -3.53 27.11
C LYS A 538 18.49 -4.30 28.34
N GLU A 539 17.94 -3.62 29.34
CA GLU A 539 17.34 -4.23 30.53
C GLU A 539 16.25 -5.25 30.16
N TYR A 540 15.35 -4.87 29.24
CA TYR A 540 14.33 -5.80 28.75
C TYR A 540 14.94 -7.02 28.06
N LEU A 541 15.98 -6.84 27.22
CA LEU A 541 16.65 -7.97 26.57
C LEU A 541 17.32 -8.90 27.57
N GLU A 542 17.89 -8.38 28.66
CA GLU A 542 18.48 -9.17 29.74
C GLU A 542 17.39 -9.95 30.50
N LEU A 543 16.27 -9.30 30.84
CA LEU A 543 15.13 -9.93 31.52
C LEU A 543 14.50 -11.07 30.70
N ILE A 544 14.40 -10.97 29.37
CA ILE A 544 13.83 -12.07 28.56
C ILE A 544 14.63 -13.37 28.72
N TYR A 545 15.93 -13.33 29.05
CA TYR A 545 16.73 -14.54 29.24
C TYR A 545 16.56 -15.18 30.61
N THR A 546 16.08 -14.43 31.61
CA THR A 546 16.12 -14.85 33.02
C THR A 546 14.73 -14.92 33.66
N ASP A 547 13.79 -14.07 33.22
CA ASP A 547 12.47 -13.95 33.80
C ASP A 547 11.39 -14.71 33.01
N LYS A 548 10.72 -15.62 33.70
CA LYS A 548 9.68 -16.49 33.14
C LYS A 548 8.51 -15.70 32.54
N ASP A 549 8.02 -14.69 33.26
CA ASP A 549 6.83 -13.95 32.84
C ASP A 549 7.14 -13.08 31.61
N THR A 550 8.34 -12.52 31.55
CA THR A 550 8.85 -11.82 30.37
C THR A 550 8.99 -12.76 29.17
N MET A 551 9.45 -14.00 29.35
CA MET A 551 9.48 -15.01 28.27
C MET A 551 8.08 -15.32 27.75
N LEU A 552 7.12 -15.57 28.66
CA LEU A 552 5.73 -15.86 28.29
C LEU A 552 5.09 -14.68 27.56
N LYS A 553 5.34 -13.45 28.01
CA LYS A 553 4.88 -12.22 27.37
C LYS A 553 5.44 -12.05 25.95
N GLU A 554 6.74 -12.31 25.74
CA GLU A 554 7.34 -12.23 24.40
C GLU A 554 6.78 -13.32 23.46
N LEU A 555 6.46 -14.49 24.00
CA LEU A 555 5.77 -15.55 23.26
C LEU A 555 4.27 -15.26 23.05
N LYS A 556 3.72 -14.25 23.74
CA LYS A 556 2.29 -13.90 23.83
C LYS A 556 1.45 -15.03 24.42
N ALA A 557 2.01 -15.72 25.39
CA ALA A 557 1.39 -16.76 26.20
C ALA A 557 0.93 -16.21 27.57
N ASP A 558 1.07 -14.91 27.83
CA ASP A 558 0.58 -14.26 29.04
C ASP A 558 -0.91 -13.89 28.94
N GLU A 559 -1.50 -13.44 30.06
CA GLU A 559 -2.92 -13.11 30.15
C GLU A 559 -3.34 -11.94 29.25
N SER A 560 -2.40 -11.05 28.87
CA SER A 560 -2.71 -9.92 27.99
C SER A 560 -3.16 -10.36 26.58
N ASN A 561 -2.72 -11.53 26.11
CA ASN A 561 -3.18 -12.09 24.85
C ASN A 561 -4.48 -12.88 25.05
N LYS A 562 -5.61 -12.29 24.65
CA LYS A 562 -6.92 -12.97 24.71
C LYS A 562 -7.11 -14.04 23.63
N ASN A 563 -6.43 -13.89 22.49
CA ASN A 563 -6.56 -14.78 21.33
C ASN A 563 -5.29 -15.63 21.17
N LYS A 564 -5.08 -16.54 22.13
CA LYS A 564 -3.92 -17.45 22.15
C LYS A 564 -4.07 -18.55 21.09
N SER A 565 -2.99 -18.81 20.34
CA SER A 565 -2.86 -20.03 19.53
C SER A 565 -2.79 -21.28 20.42
N TYR A 566 -2.96 -22.47 19.86
CA TYR A 566 -2.80 -23.71 20.64
C TYR A 566 -1.43 -23.79 21.32
N PHE A 567 -0.36 -23.41 20.61
CA PHE A 567 0.98 -23.30 21.18
C PHE A 567 1.03 -22.35 22.38
N GLN A 568 0.44 -21.16 22.26
CA GLN A 568 0.43 -20.17 23.35
C GLN A 568 -0.41 -20.61 24.55
N LYS A 569 -1.57 -21.25 24.31
CA LYS A 569 -2.42 -21.81 25.37
C LYS A 569 -1.68 -22.88 26.18
N VAL A 570 -0.99 -23.78 25.49
CA VAL A 570 -0.19 -24.83 26.11
C VAL A 570 0.91 -24.22 26.99
N LEU A 571 1.61 -23.20 26.50
CA LEU A 571 2.62 -22.49 27.29
C LEU A 571 2.05 -21.73 28.49
N SER A 572 0.83 -21.20 28.41
CA SER A 572 0.15 -20.58 29.55
C SER A 572 -0.13 -21.57 30.67
N ILE A 573 -0.52 -22.80 30.31
CA ILE A 573 -0.88 -23.86 31.27
C ILE A 573 0.39 -24.53 31.82
N TYR A 574 1.38 -24.77 30.97
CA TYR A 574 2.61 -25.50 31.27
C TYR A 574 3.87 -24.68 30.94
N PRO A 575 4.21 -23.64 31.73
CA PRO A 575 5.35 -22.78 31.45
C PRO A 575 6.72 -23.47 31.49
N GLU A 576 6.83 -24.63 32.14
CA GLU A 576 8.03 -25.46 32.14
C GLU A 576 8.47 -25.90 30.72
N LEU A 577 7.53 -25.90 29.77
CA LEU A 577 7.81 -26.14 28.35
C LEU A 577 8.70 -25.05 27.72
N LEU A 578 8.93 -23.92 28.38
CA LEU A 578 9.98 -22.98 27.97
C LEU A 578 11.37 -23.64 27.88
N LYS A 579 11.58 -24.77 28.58
CA LYS A 579 12.83 -25.54 28.50
C LYS A 579 12.94 -26.41 27.24
N ASP A 580 11.83 -26.66 26.54
CA ASP A 580 11.75 -27.46 25.32
C ASP A 580 12.55 -26.83 24.16
N PRO A 581 13.24 -27.63 23.32
CA PRO A 581 14.01 -27.12 22.18
C PRO A 581 13.22 -26.28 21.17
N HIS A 582 11.95 -26.59 20.93
CA HIS A 582 11.10 -25.81 20.02
C HIS A 582 10.81 -24.43 20.62
N CYS A 583 10.38 -24.38 21.89
CA CYS A 583 10.10 -23.13 22.59
C CYS A 583 11.35 -22.24 22.70
N LYS A 584 12.51 -22.81 23.02
CA LYS A 584 13.80 -22.09 23.02
C LYS A 584 14.15 -21.49 21.67
N THR A 585 13.89 -22.25 20.59
CA THR A 585 14.15 -21.82 19.21
C THR A 585 13.23 -20.67 18.81
N GLU A 586 11.93 -20.77 19.11
CA GLU A 586 10.97 -19.70 18.85
C GLU A 586 11.31 -18.44 19.64
N LEU A 587 11.58 -18.57 20.94
CA LEU A 587 11.99 -17.45 21.79
C LEU A 587 13.28 -16.79 21.28
N SER A 588 14.31 -17.58 20.94
CA SER A 588 15.56 -17.08 20.37
C SER A 588 15.36 -16.32 19.04
N SER A 589 14.46 -16.81 18.19
CA SER A 589 14.07 -16.14 16.95
C SER A 589 13.41 -14.78 17.24
N LYS A 590 12.48 -14.72 18.19
CA LYS A 590 11.84 -13.46 18.61
C LYS A 590 12.83 -12.48 19.22
N ILE A 591 13.71 -12.93 20.11
CA ILE A 591 14.78 -12.10 20.68
C ILE A 591 15.68 -11.56 19.57
N SER A 592 16.08 -12.39 18.61
CA SER A 592 16.91 -11.97 17.48
C SER A 592 16.21 -10.92 16.62
N SER A 593 14.92 -11.09 16.36
CA SER A 593 14.08 -10.10 15.67
C SER A 593 14.00 -8.78 16.47
N LYS A 594 13.80 -8.86 17.79
CA LYS A 594 13.71 -7.69 18.66
C LYS A 594 15.04 -6.93 18.78
N LYS A 595 16.17 -7.63 18.91
CA LYS A 595 17.52 -7.06 18.81
C LYS A 595 17.71 -6.31 17.49
N LYS A 596 17.25 -6.88 16.37
CA LYS A 596 17.30 -6.20 15.06
C LYS A 596 16.42 -4.95 15.03
N GLN A 597 15.24 -4.98 15.64
CA GLN A 597 14.36 -3.81 15.77
C GLN A 597 15.05 -2.68 16.56
N TYR A 598 15.62 -2.98 17.73
CA TYR A 598 16.34 -1.98 18.53
C TYR A 598 17.56 -1.42 17.81
N LYS A 599 18.35 -2.27 17.13
CA LYS A 599 19.45 -1.79 16.28
C LYS A 599 19.01 -0.90 15.12
N SER A 600 17.74 -0.99 14.72
CA SER A 600 17.12 -0.10 13.73
C SER A 600 16.39 1.10 14.35
N GLY A 601 16.63 1.40 15.62
CA GLY A 601 16.01 2.54 16.32
C GLY A 601 14.52 2.36 16.65
N LYS A 602 13.99 1.14 16.61
CA LYS A 602 12.57 0.87 16.89
C LYS A 602 12.32 0.62 18.37
N PHE A 603 12.30 1.69 19.15
CA PHE A 603 12.04 1.64 20.59
C PHE A 603 10.55 1.72 20.89
N GLU A 604 10.13 1.07 21.97
CA GLU A 604 8.80 1.25 22.54
C GLU A 604 8.63 2.68 23.08
N MET A 605 7.50 3.30 22.76
CA MET A 605 7.14 4.65 23.19
C MET A 605 5.69 4.69 23.65
N ASN A 606 5.34 5.73 24.41
CA ASN A 606 3.95 6.13 24.62
C ASN A 606 3.41 6.79 23.35
N ALA A 607 3.16 5.97 22.34
CA ALA A 607 2.72 6.43 21.03
C ALA A 607 1.66 5.50 20.42
N TYR A 608 0.74 6.08 19.66
CA TYR A 608 -0.34 5.35 18.97
C TYR A 608 -0.53 5.91 17.56
N ASN A 609 -0.80 5.04 16.60
CA ASN A 609 -1.31 5.46 15.29
C ASN A 609 -2.83 5.57 15.39
N THR A 610 -3.38 6.71 15.01
CA THR A 610 -4.84 6.93 14.97
C THR A 610 -5.19 7.81 13.78
N PHE A 611 -6.47 7.81 13.38
CA PHE A 611 -6.94 8.65 12.28
C PHE A 611 -6.71 10.13 12.58
N VAL A 612 -6.47 10.91 11.53
CA VAL A 612 -6.55 12.37 11.58
C VAL A 612 -7.88 12.83 11.00
N ILE A 613 -8.54 13.75 11.70
CA ILE A 613 -9.80 14.36 11.28
C ILE A 613 -9.78 15.85 11.59
N PRO A 614 -10.52 16.67 10.83
CA PRO A 614 -10.63 18.10 11.13
C PRO A 614 -11.44 18.33 12.42
N ASP A 615 -11.35 19.56 12.93
CA ASP A 615 -12.28 20.07 13.94
C ASP A 615 -13.73 19.96 13.43
N LEU A 616 -14.45 18.94 13.91
CA LEU A 616 -15.83 18.68 13.50
C LEU A 616 -16.78 19.81 13.92
N PHE A 617 -16.46 20.55 14.98
CA PHE A 617 -17.28 21.67 15.44
C PHE A 617 -17.13 22.87 14.51
N ALA A 618 -15.91 23.21 14.13
CA ALA A 618 -15.61 24.22 13.11
C ALA A 618 -16.30 23.88 11.78
N TRP A 619 -16.25 22.61 11.40
CA TRP A 619 -16.86 22.15 10.15
C TRP A 619 -18.39 22.28 10.19
N MET A 620 -19.05 21.96 11.31
CA MET A 620 -20.49 22.23 11.43
C MET A 620 -20.81 23.72 11.34
N GLN A 621 -20.02 24.60 11.99
CA GLN A 621 -20.19 26.05 11.81
C GLN A 621 -20.05 26.47 10.35
N TYR A 622 -19.08 25.92 9.62
CA TYR A 622 -18.86 26.20 8.19
C TYR A 622 -20.04 25.81 7.32
N VAL A 623 -20.68 24.68 7.62
CA VAL A 623 -21.81 24.16 6.81
C VAL A 623 -23.11 24.89 7.12
N PHE A 624 -23.37 25.20 8.39
CA PHE A 624 -24.68 25.70 8.84
C PHE A 624 -24.78 27.21 8.97
N TYR A 625 -23.67 27.92 9.21
CA TYR A 625 -23.72 29.37 9.24
C TYR A 625 -23.68 29.94 7.83
N ASP A 626 -24.32 31.08 7.63
CA ASP A 626 -24.11 31.84 6.41
C ASP A 626 -22.65 32.29 6.32
N LYS A 627 -22.18 32.50 5.08
CA LYS A 627 -20.77 32.82 4.82
C LYS A 627 -20.30 34.09 5.52
N GLU A 628 -21.16 35.09 5.65
CA GLU A 628 -20.80 36.37 6.27
C GLU A 628 -20.54 36.18 7.77
N LYS A 629 -21.47 35.50 8.47
CA LYS A 629 -21.31 35.12 9.88
C LYS A 629 -20.09 34.25 10.10
N PHE A 630 -19.91 33.21 9.28
CA PHE A 630 -18.76 32.31 9.40
C PHE A 630 -17.43 33.05 9.25
N ASN A 631 -17.28 33.86 8.20
CA ASN A 631 -16.03 34.60 7.95
C ASN A 631 -15.73 35.61 9.06
N LYS A 632 -16.74 36.35 9.55
CA LYS A 632 -16.57 37.28 10.68
C LYS A 632 -16.09 36.56 11.94
N MET A 633 -16.66 35.40 12.25
CA MET A 633 -16.22 34.59 13.39
C MET A 633 -14.83 33.99 13.16
N LEU A 634 -14.50 33.61 11.92
CA LEU A 634 -13.18 33.09 11.57
C LEU A 634 -12.10 34.15 11.83
N GLU A 635 -12.32 35.39 11.39
CA GLU A 635 -11.43 36.54 11.62
C GLU A 635 -11.24 36.86 13.11
N ASN A 636 -12.31 36.73 13.90
CA ASN A 636 -12.26 36.94 15.35
C ASN A 636 -11.69 35.74 16.13
N ASN A 637 -11.26 34.69 15.43
CA ASN A 637 -10.78 33.45 16.05
C ASN A 637 -11.84 32.76 16.93
N GLU A 638 -13.11 32.76 16.50
CA GLU A 638 -14.29 32.22 17.20
C GLU A 638 -14.86 30.94 16.55
N ILE A 639 -14.21 30.41 15.52
CA ILE A 639 -14.56 29.13 14.89
C ILE A 639 -13.86 27.98 15.62
N GLY A 640 -14.52 26.82 15.65
CA GLY A 640 -14.00 25.58 16.20
C GLY A 640 -13.80 25.58 17.71
N LEU A 641 -13.26 24.46 18.18
CA LEU A 641 -12.83 24.25 19.57
C LEU A 641 -11.30 24.25 19.71
N LEU A 642 -10.57 24.33 18.60
CA LEU A 642 -9.11 24.32 18.55
C LEU A 642 -8.58 25.60 17.89
N LYS A 643 -7.50 26.16 18.44
CA LYS A 643 -6.78 27.32 17.90
C LYS A 643 -5.52 26.89 17.14
N ASP A 644 -4.82 27.84 16.53
CA ASP A 644 -3.54 27.53 15.88
C ASP A 644 -2.57 26.93 16.89
N GLY A 645 -1.87 25.86 16.52
CA GLY A 645 -0.97 25.13 17.42
C GLY A 645 -1.66 24.13 18.34
N GLU A 646 -2.98 23.94 18.24
CA GLU A 646 -3.77 23.04 19.09
C GLU A 646 -4.31 21.82 18.33
N VAL A 647 -4.38 20.70 19.05
CA VAL A 647 -5.03 19.46 18.62
C VAL A 647 -5.85 18.88 19.76
N SER A 648 -6.75 17.94 19.48
CA SER A 648 -7.39 17.14 20.53
C SER A 648 -7.24 15.65 20.24
N CYS A 649 -6.68 14.90 21.18
CA CYS A 649 -6.55 13.44 21.08
C CYS A 649 -6.86 12.79 22.42
N LYS A 650 -8.04 12.18 22.51
CA LYS A 650 -8.55 11.54 23.72
C LYS A 650 -7.71 10.35 24.19
N LEU A 651 -6.94 9.72 23.29
CA LEU A 651 -6.00 8.66 23.66
C LEU A 651 -4.99 9.14 24.73
N PHE A 652 -4.73 10.44 24.83
CA PHE A 652 -3.82 11.04 25.78
C PHE A 652 -4.52 11.94 26.82
N LYS A 653 -5.81 11.71 27.11
CA LYS A 653 -6.59 12.52 28.06
C LYS A 653 -6.02 12.63 29.49
N GLU A 654 -5.24 11.63 29.90
CA GLU A 654 -4.61 11.57 31.24
C GLU A 654 -3.26 12.28 31.28
N GLN A 655 -2.79 12.78 30.14
CA GLN A 655 -1.51 13.45 30.02
C GLN A 655 -1.71 14.84 29.42
N THR A 656 -1.42 15.85 30.22
CA THR A 656 -1.48 17.25 29.80
C THR A 656 -0.18 17.65 29.12
N GLY A 657 -0.27 18.42 28.04
CA GLY A 657 0.89 19.04 27.40
C GLY A 657 0.91 18.89 25.89
N GLU A 658 2.11 19.00 25.33
CA GLU A 658 2.35 18.93 23.89
C GLU A 658 2.51 17.49 23.41
N LEU A 659 1.95 17.22 22.24
CA LEU A 659 2.10 15.98 21.50
C LEU A 659 3.00 16.23 20.30
N ILE A 660 3.74 15.19 19.91
CA ILE A 660 4.43 15.14 18.63
C ILE A 660 3.57 14.32 17.68
N LEU A 661 3.29 14.86 16.51
CA LEU A 661 2.49 14.28 15.46
C LEU A 661 3.39 14.03 14.25
N GLU A 662 3.42 12.78 13.79
CA GLU A 662 4.20 12.35 12.64
C GLU A 662 3.32 11.64 11.61
N ARG A 663 3.62 11.82 10.33
CA ARG A 663 3.04 11.00 9.26
C ARG A 663 4.13 10.18 8.58
N PHE A 664 3.81 8.93 8.24
CA PHE A 664 4.73 8.09 7.47
C PHE A 664 4.40 8.10 5.97
N PRO A 665 5.40 8.15 5.08
CA PRO A 665 6.85 8.21 5.37
C PRO A 665 7.30 9.59 5.88
N HIS A 666 8.26 9.61 6.80
CA HIS A 666 8.91 10.82 7.31
C HIS A 666 10.11 11.17 6.43
N LEU A 667 10.11 12.34 5.79
CA LEU A 667 11.10 12.66 4.75
C LEU A 667 12.01 13.84 5.10
N TYR A 668 11.56 14.75 5.96
CA TYR A 668 12.31 15.95 6.30
C TYR A 668 12.13 16.36 7.77
N GLN A 669 12.17 17.65 8.10
CA GLN A 669 11.93 18.21 9.43
C GLN A 669 10.41 18.35 9.72
N GLU A 670 9.68 17.26 9.53
CA GLU A 670 8.21 17.25 9.52
C GLU A 670 7.61 16.94 10.92
N HIS A 671 8.22 17.41 12.01
CA HIS A 671 7.72 17.12 13.37
C HIS A 671 6.62 18.11 13.78
N GLY A 672 5.36 17.66 13.78
CA GLY A 672 4.23 18.47 14.21
C GLY A 672 4.10 18.52 15.73
N ILE A 673 4.56 19.58 16.40
CA ILE A 673 4.37 19.74 17.86
C ILE A 673 3.13 20.58 18.12
N ARG A 674 2.15 20.04 18.85
CA ARG A 674 0.88 20.72 19.13
C ARG A 674 0.40 20.49 20.56
N THR A 675 -0.28 21.47 21.14
CA THR A 675 -0.87 21.36 22.47
C THR A 675 -2.12 20.50 22.43
N ASN A 676 -2.22 19.49 23.30
CA ASN A 676 -3.41 18.65 23.40
C ASN A 676 -4.49 19.31 24.27
N ILE A 677 -5.64 19.64 23.68
CA ILE A 677 -6.77 20.30 24.34
C ILE A 677 -7.85 19.27 24.67
N ILE A 678 -8.02 19.01 25.97
CA ILE A 678 -9.05 18.12 26.52
C ILE A 678 -9.83 18.90 27.58
N ASN A 679 -11.05 19.28 27.26
CA ASN A 679 -11.96 20.02 28.12
C ASN A 679 -13.41 19.50 27.94
N GLU A 680 -14.39 20.15 28.56
CA GLU A 680 -15.79 19.73 28.49
C GLU A 680 -16.33 19.74 27.04
N LEU A 681 -16.06 20.81 26.28
CA LEU A 681 -16.54 20.95 24.91
C LEU A 681 -15.87 19.94 23.97
N THR A 682 -14.54 19.79 24.03
CA THR A 682 -13.86 18.77 23.22
C THR A 682 -14.27 17.36 23.66
N GLY A 683 -14.49 17.10 24.95
CA GLY A 683 -15.03 15.83 25.44
C GLY A 683 -16.43 15.51 24.92
N LYS A 684 -17.27 16.54 24.70
CA LYS A 684 -18.64 16.41 24.18
C LYS A 684 -18.66 16.20 22.66
N TRP A 685 -17.87 16.94 21.90
CA TRP A 685 -17.93 16.98 20.43
C TRP A 685 -16.87 16.11 19.76
N PHE A 686 -15.72 15.87 20.39
CA PHE A 686 -14.62 15.03 19.88
C PHE A 686 -14.59 13.68 20.60
N LYS A 687 -15.63 12.86 20.36
CA LYS A 687 -15.87 11.63 21.15
C LYS A 687 -14.92 10.47 20.83
N THR A 688 -14.36 10.45 19.62
CA THR A 688 -13.60 9.32 19.06
C THR A 688 -12.14 9.31 19.53
N ASN A 689 -11.37 8.31 19.11
CA ASN A 689 -9.96 8.17 19.48
C ASN A 689 -9.00 8.77 18.43
N ALA A 690 -9.52 9.35 17.35
CA ALA A 690 -8.78 10.09 16.35
C ALA A 690 -8.14 11.35 16.95
N VAL A 691 -7.16 11.89 16.23
CA VAL A 691 -6.65 13.23 16.49
C VAL A 691 -7.42 14.24 15.67
N TYR A 692 -7.92 15.27 16.35
CA TYR A 692 -8.65 16.38 15.74
C TYR A 692 -7.67 17.55 15.53
N THR A 693 -7.64 18.11 14.32
CA THR A 693 -6.74 19.22 13.95
C THR A 693 -7.49 20.52 13.74
N SER A 694 -6.90 21.61 14.22
CA SER A 694 -7.42 22.97 14.09
C SER A 694 -7.55 23.44 12.65
N CYS A 695 -8.60 24.22 12.35
CA CYS A 695 -8.77 24.89 11.06
C CYS A 695 -7.92 26.17 10.91
N TYR A 696 -7.19 26.57 11.96
CA TYR A 696 -6.27 27.70 11.96
C TYR A 696 -4.80 27.31 11.76
N ASP A 697 -4.54 26.02 11.57
CA ASP A 697 -3.19 25.46 11.63
C ASP A 697 -2.73 24.90 10.28
N LEU A 698 -1.46 25.11 9.95
CA LEU A 698 -0.83 24.60 8.73
C LEU A 698 -0.32 23.14 8.86
N ILE A 699 -0.69 22.42 9.92
CA ILE A 699 -0.18 21.06 10.20
C ILE A 699 -0.42 20.08 9.04
N SER A 700 -1.52 20.21 8.29
CA SER A 700 -1.76 19.39 7.09
C SER A 700 -0.73 19.62 6.00
N LYS A 701 -0.17 20.83 5.87
CA LYS A 701 0.94 21.13 4.95
C LYS A 701 2.29 20.76 5.53
N LEU A 702 2.47 20.81 6.86
CA LEU A 702 3.69 20.32 7.50
C LEU A 702 3.84 18.80 7.33
N LEU A 703 2.78 18.05 7.62
CA LEU A 703 2.75 16.58 7.60
C LEU A 703 2.26 16.00 6.26
N GLN A 704 1.84 16.87 5.34
CA GLN A 704 1.32 16.55 4.00
C GLN A 704 0.09 15.64 3.98
N PHE A 705 -0.67 15.51 5.07
CA PHE A 705 -1.82 14.59 5.16
C PHE A 705 -3.09 15.12 4.46
N ASP A 706 -3.93 14.18 4.07
CA ASP A 706 -5.37 14.39 3.85
C ASP A 706 -6.16 13.68 4.96
N CYS A 707 -7.49 13.72 4.92
CA CYS A 707 -8.35 13.10 5.91
C CYS A 707 -9.09 11.87 5.31
N ASP A 708 -8.52 11.20 4.30
CA ASP A 708 -9.18 10.10 3.56
C ASP A 708 -9.07 8.72 4.21
N GLY A 709 -8.36 8.66 5.35
CA GLY A 709 -7.99 7.45 6.06
C GLY A 709 -6.54 7.45 6.56
N ASP A 710 -5.84 8.57 6.40
CA ASP A 710 -4.51 8.79 6.95
C ASP A 710 -4.48 8.57 8.46
N HIS A 711 -3.38 7.99 8.92
CA HIS A 711 -3.07 7.87 10.33
C HIS A 711 -1.86 8.71 10.66
N LEU A 712 -1.94 9.42 11.79
CA LEU A 712 -0.80 10.07 12.39
C LEU A 712 -0.30 9.23 13.56
N LEU A 713 1.02 9.13 13.68
CA LEU A 713 1.69 8.64 14.86
C LEU A 713 1.70 9.77 15.88
N ILE A 714 0.92 9.62 16.93
CA ILE A 714 0.85 10.57 18.04
C ILE A 714 1.74 10.07 19.16
N ILE A 715 2.68 10.90 19.59
CA ILE A 715 3.71 10.55 20.57
C ILE A 715 3.61 11.51 21.75
N ASN A 716 3.66 10.94 22.95
CA ASN A 716 3.71 11.70 24.18
C ASN A 716 4.90 11.24 25.05
N GLU A 717 6.05 11.86 24.83
CA GLU A 717 7.32 11.58 25.51
C GLU A 717 7.97 12.91 25.95
N PRO A 718 7.39 13.61 26.94
CA PRO A 718 7.74 14.99 27.28
C PRO A 718 9.16 15.15 27.82
N GLU A 719 9.71 14.11 28.47
CA GLU A 719 11.04 14.16 29.08
C GLU A 719 12.15 13.59 28.18
N ARG A 720 11.78 12.63 27.32
CA ARG A 720 12.75 11.86 26.54
C ARG A 720 12.92 12.40 25.12
N LEU A 721 11.82 12.67 24.41
CA LEU A 721 11.86 12.98 22.98
C LEU A 721 11.49 14.44 22.69
N LEU A 722 10.46 14.98 23.33
CA LEU A 722 9.96 16.33 23.06
C LEU A 722 11.05 17.42 23.14
N PRO A 723 11.98 17.41 24.13
CA PRO A 723 13.03 18.42 24.19
C PRO A 723 13.99 18.34 23.00
N ILE A 724 14.29 17.13 22.54
CA ILE A 724 15.17 16.88 21.39
C ILE A 724 14.50 17.40 20.12
N VAL A 725 13.22 17.06 19.92
CA VAL A 725 12.45 17.48 18.75
C VAL A 725 12.34 19.00 18.71
N LYS A 726 11.93 19.64 19.82
CA LYS A 726 11.85 21.11 19.92
C LYS A 726 13.15 21.80 19.53
N ARG A 727 14.28 21.28 20.02
CA ARG A 727 15.61 21.82 19.74
C ARG A 727 15.94 21.72 18.24
N ASN A 728 15.74 20.54 17.63
CA ASN A 728 16.01 20.33 16.20
C ASN A 728 15.08 21.14 15.29
N MET A 729 13.84 21.37 15.70
CA MET A 729 12.86 22.17 14.94
C MET A 729 12.96 23.68 15.26
N GLY A 730 13.95 24.08 16.07
CA GLY A 730 14.17 25.47 16.48
C GLY A 730 12.99 26.10 17.23
N TYR A 731 12.19 25.33 17.98
CA TYR A 731 11.13 25.91 18.82
C TYR A 731 11.74 26.87 19.85
N GLY A 732 11.14 28.06 20.01
CA GLY A 732 11.66 29.13 20.86
C GLY A 732 12.65 30.08 20.17
N LEU A 733 13.11 29.78 18.94
CA LEU A 733 13.85 30.74 18.13
C LEU A 733 12.89 31.55 17.25
N SER A 734 13.07 32.87 17.24
CA SER A 734 12.34 33.75 16.32
C SER A 734 12.78 33.50 14.89
N TYR A 735 11.83 33.52 13.94
CA TYR A 735 12.14 33.43 12.50
C TYR A 735 13.02 34.57 12.02
N LYS A 736 12.92 35.73 12.67
CA LYS A 736 13.76 36.89 12.42
C LYS A 736 14.58 37.25 13.64
N ASP A 737 15.83 37.63 13.43
CA ASP A 737 16.69 38.18 14.49
C ASP A 737 16.26 39.60 14.89
N TYR A 738 16.92 40.18 15.88
CA TYR A 738 16.65 41.54 16.36
C TYR A 738 16.93 42.64 15.31
N LYS A 739 17.58 42.29 14.19
CA LYS A 739 17.85 43.16 13.04
C LYS A 739 16.87 42.89 11.87
N ASN A 740 15.82 42.11 12.10
CA ASN A 740 14.80 41.74 11.10
C ASN A 740 15.34 40.87 9.94
N ASN A 741 16.52 40.26 10.10
CA ASN A 741 17.06 39.27 9.16
C ASN A 741 16.56 37.87 9.50
N TRP A 742 16.55 36.96 8.51
CA TRP A 742 16.21 35.55 8.74
C TRP A 742 17.21 34.88 9.69
N ASN A 743 16.69 34.22 10.72
CA ASN A 743 17.48 33.49 11.71
C ASN A 743 17.91 32.12 11.15
N MET A 744 19.13 32.03 10.63
CA MET A 744 19.71 30.81 10.03
C MET A 744 19.92 29.63 11.00
N LYS A 745 19.65 29.78 12.29
CA LYS A 745 19.57 28.65 13.23
C LYS A 745 18.14 28.10 13.37
N LYS A 746 17.14 28.94 13.09
CA LYS A 746 15.71 28.56 13.03
C LYS A 746 15.34 28.00 11.65
N ILE A 747 15.95 28.55 10.61
CA ILE A 747 15.97 28.00 9.25
C ILE A 747 16.94 26.82 9.24
#